data_AF-A0A1I4ZQK1-F1
#
_entry.id   AF-A0A1I4ZQK1-F1
#
_cell.length_a   1.000
_cell.length_b   1.000
_cell.length_c   1.000
_cell.angle_alpha   90.00
_cell.angle_beta   90.00
_cell.angle_gamma   90.00
#
_symmetry.space_group_name_H-M   'P 1'
#
loop_
_entity.id
_entity.type
_entity.pdbx_description
1 polymer ?
#
loop_
_entity_poly.entity_id
_entity_poly.type
_entity_poly.pdbx_seq_one_letter_code
_entity_poly.pdbx_strand_id
1 'polypeptide(L)'
;MRAVKFASAALAAVIIVIALLLVVGIPSGFLTSTIASRVESATGYRLSIDGTTKISLWPTLNVTLNDLSLADPRDRSGITRLTIDSVQADMSLSSVWSGRPEIRELIVTHPVLYQPLLRERLPNAGGSSRPPLALDADGATIDRVKITDGEVAFSRVRDRVEGRISAINADATIGRDRKVNVTGTARVGDHPTKFDIKATTPAPPADRPTIPVDFAIDMPDVLKSQLSGHAEMRMNGDVVMINGVNGRLGDGTFNGWASVDIASKPLVKLDLDFQRLAIPLAKSPEGAAGQPWSNAPIDVSGLNYVDAQVRISANEAVIGDARIAPLALDAKLAGGVLKAGTANLGAYGGQVSGEVILDATTGAPSFAMHSDLVGVRALPLLQGLAEFDRIDGKLQAKLALRSAGASQRALMANMQGTAFVNFQDGAIRGINVAQMIRSLTSGTLSGWQDNQNAGQEQSTDLSQLSASFRIDKGQAVTTDLNLIGPLVRVTGAGTIALDTKMMGFRVEPKLVMTTEGQGRANEPVGFGIPVMIQGSWSQPKIYPDMAGMLDNPDAAYAKLREMGKGLFGPDGAGLGNILGSLGLGGTTAPGGNAAGNANPQAQQPGQNNLLGGPLGEAIGNLIQQGLSSGAASSTGAAPGSGRSRSLPATPSTPTPQASPAAPALDDPPVAQQDSQPMNDVLRQLFNR
;
A
#
# COMPACT_ATOMS: atom_id res chain seq x y z
N MET A 1 15.56 -15.48 21.40
CA MET A 1 16.33 -16.15 22.47
C MET A 1 15.52 -17.08 23.35
N ARG A 2 14.19 -17.10 23.43
CA ARG A 2 13.54 -18.38 23.80
C ARG A 2 13.93 -19.43 22.76
N ALA A 3 13.66 -19.21 21.48
CA ALA A 3 14.20 -20.01 20.37
C ALA A 3 15.68 -20.40 20.49
N VAL A 4 16.59 -19.43 20.68
CA VAL A 4 18.03 -19.69 20.83
C VAL A 4 18.37 -20.40 22.14
N LYS A 5 17.72 -20.08 23.26
CA LYS A 5 17.90 -20.77 24.56
C LYS A 5 17.28 -22.17 24.54
N PHE A 6 16.22 -22.39 23.76
CA PHE A 6 15.56 -23.68 23.53
C PHE A 6 16.38 -24.53 22.56
N ALA A 7 16.96 -23.95 21.51
CA ALA A 7 17.87 -24.61 20.59
C ALA A 7 19.21 -24.93 21.27
N SER A 8 19.76 -24.00 22.06
CA SER A 8 20.94 -24.26 22.89
C SER A 8 20.64 -25.24 24.03
N ALA A 9 19.43 -25.22 24.58
CA ALA A 9 18.96 -26.25 25.51
C ALA A 9 18.77 -27.60 24.84
N ALA A 10 18.27 -27.69 23.62
CA ALA A 10 18.17 -28.94 22.87
C ALA A 10 19.55 -29.49 22.55
N LEU A 11 20.48 -28.62 22.15
CA LEU A 11 21.88 -28.96 21.93
C LEU A 11 22.53 -29.48 23.22
N ALA A 12 22.44 -28.72 24.32
CA ALA A 12 22.94 -29.13 25.63
C ALA A 12 22.26 -30.40 26.14
N ALA A 13 20.96 -30.55 25.88
CA ALA A 13 20.19 -31.76 26.20
C ALA A 13 20.78 -32.98 25.50
N VAL A 14 21.01 -32.86 24.18
CA VAL A 14 21.62 -33.91 23.36
C VAL A 14 23.05 -34.22 23.85
N ILE A 15 23.86 -33.21 24.16
CA ILE A 15 25.21 -33.43 24.72
C ILE A 15 25.14 -34.20 26.05
N ILE A 16 24.21 -33.85 26.93
CA ILE A 16 24.01 -34.53 28.22
C ILE A 16 23.49 -35.95 28.05
N VAL A 17 22.54 -36.18 27.12
CA VAL A 17 22.04 -37.51 26.74
C VAL A 17 23.21 -38.38 26.30
N ILE A 18 24.06 -37.86 25.41
CA ILE A 18 25.23 -38.54 24.89
C ILE A 18 26.24 -38.82 25.99
N ALA A 19 26.60 -37.83 26.81
CA ALA A 19 27.54 -37.99 27.92
C ALA A 19 27.06 -39.06 28.92
N LEU A 20 25.76 -39.13 29.21
CA LEU A 20 25.18 -40.15 30.09
C LEU A 20 25.15 -41.55 29.46
N LEU A 21 24.87 -41.66 28.16
CA LEU A 21 24.96 -42.94 27.44
C LEU A 21 26.40 -43.51 27.48
N LEU A 22 27.40 -42.63 27.41
CA LEU A 22 28.81 -42.99 27.43
C LEU A 22 29.32 -43.47 28.79
N VAL A 23 28.80 -42.92 29.89
CA VAL A 23 29.20 -43.32 31.25
C VAL A 23 28.60 -44.67 31.66
N VAL A 24 27.44 -45.07 31.08
CA VAL A 24 26.66 -46.21 31.58
C VAL A 24 26.75 -47.46 30.69
N GLY A 25 27.08 -47.35 29.40
CA GLY A 25 27.42 -48.52 28.56
C GLY A 25 26.36 -49.63 28.43
N ILE A 26 25.07 -49.36 28.69
CA ILE A 26 24.00 -50.39 28.78
C ILE A 26 22.74 -49.96 27.96
N PRO A 27 21.96 -50.90 27.37
CA PRO A 27 20.86 -50.60 26.43
C PRO A 27 19.63 -49.88 27.04
N SER A 28 19.24 -48.81 26.33
CA SER A 28 17.99 -48.04 26.15
C SER A 28 16.72 -48.16 27.05
N GLY A 29 16.57 -49.09 27.98
CA GLY A 29 15.31 -49.24 28.73
C GLY A 29 15.16 -48.38 30.01
N PHE A 30 16.28 -48.00 30.64
CA PHE A 30 16.27 -47.45 32.02
C PHE A 30 16.81 -46.02 32.16
N LEU A 31 17.27 -45.38 31.08
CA LEU A 31 17.99 -44.09 31.17
C LEU A 31 17.15 -42.84 30.87
N THR A 32 15.90 -42.95 30.44
CA THR A 32 15.10 -41.77 30.07
C THR A 32 14.87 -40.83 31.24
N SER A 33 14.65 -41.33 32.46
CA SER A 33 14.41 -40.50 33.64
C SER A 33 15.66 -39.77 34.15
N THR A 34 16.82 -40.44 34.15
CA THR A 34 18.10 -39.83 34.58
C THR A 34 18.58 -38.81 33.57
N ILE A 35 18.46 -39.11 32.28
CA ILE A 35 18.78 -38.18 31.20
C ILE A 35 17.84 -36.97 31.25
N ALA A 36 16.52 -37.19 31.32
CA ALA A 36 15.55 -36.10 31.43
C ALA A 36 15.82 -35.22 32.66
N SER A 37 16.13 -35.82 33.83
CA SER A 37 16.43 -35.06 35.05
C SER A 37 17.72 -34.23 34.94
N ARG A 38 18.75 -34.75 34.28
CA ARG A 38 20.03 -34.05 34.15
C ARG A 38 19.93 -32.94 33.10
N VAL A 39 19.24 -33.19 32.01
CA VAL A 39 18.85 -32.18 31.03
C VAL A 39 17.99 -31.10 31.66
N GLU A 40 16.99 -31.46 32.47
CA GLU A 40 16.14 -30.50 33.17
C GLU A 40 16.94 -29.69 34.20
N SER A 41 17.89 -30.30 34.90
CA SER A 41 18.75 -29.58 35.85
C SER A 41 19.73 -28.59 35.18
N ALA A 42 20.28 -28.95 34.02
CA ALA A 42 21.31 -28.18 33.33
C ALA A 42 20.72 -27.15 32.35
N THR A 43 19.73 -27.55 31.58
CA THR A 43 19.09 -26.72 30.55
C THR A 43 17.83 -26.06 31.07
N GLY A 44 17.20 -26.67 32.07
CA GLY A 44 16.00 -26.14 32.64
C GLY A 44 14.70 -26.42 31.88
N TYR A 45 14.78 -27.26 30.85
CA TYR A 45 13.66 -27.72 30.04
C TYR A 45 13.47 -29.22 30.23
N ARG A 46 12.23 -29.68 30.18
CA ARG A 46 11.92 -31.10 30.23
C ARG A 46 12.12 -31.67 28.82
N LEU A 47 13.02 -32.63 28.70
CA LEU A 47 13.23 -33.42 27.49
C LEU A 47 12.35 -34.68 27.55
N SER A 48 11.54 -34.90 26.53
CA SER A 48 10.93 -36.20 26.21
C SER A 48 11.64 -36.79 25.00
N ILE A 49 11.91 -38.08 25.05
CA ILE A 49 12.45 -38.87 23.93
C ILE A 49 11.41 -39.96 23.71
N ASP A 50 10.53 -39.75 22.72
CA ASP A 50 9.40 -40.63 22.47
C ASP A 50 9.75 -41.72 21.44
N GLY A 51 10.87 -41.54 20.72
CA GLY A 51 11.33 -42.42 19.66
C GLY A 51 12.47 -43.37 20.06
N THR A 52 13.08 -44.00 19.05
CA THR A 52 14.18 -44.96 19.23
C THR A 52 15.55 -44.29 19.29
N THR A 53 16.41 -44.75 20.19
CA THR A 53 17.83 -44.37 20.25
C THR A 53 18.66 -45.43 19.54
N LYS A 54 19.44 -45.03 18.53
CA LYS A 54 20.39 -45.90 17.82
C LYS A 54 21.81 -45.43 18.10
N ILE A 55 22.69 -46.40 18.36
CA ILE A 55 24.12 -46.14 18.60
C ILE A 55 24.91 -47.07 17.69
N SER A 56 25.76 -46.50 16.85
CA SER A 56 26.67 -47.24 15.97
C SER A 56 28.11 -46.94 16.37
N LEU A 57 28.94 -47.98 16.51
CA LEU A 57 30.24 -47.92 17.21
C LEU A 57 31.47 -48.03 16.29
N TRP A 58 31.33 -48.00 14.96
CA TRP A 58 32.47 -48.21 14.05
C TRP A 58 32.26 -47.55 12.67
N PRO A 59 33.26 -46.86 12.07
CA PRO A 59 34.59 -46.46 12.60
C PRO A 59 34.58 -45.21 13.50
N THR A 60 33.48 -44.46 13.54
CA THR A 60 33.22 -43.37 14.50
C THR A 60 31.99 -43.71 15.33
N LEU A 61 31.88 -43.09 16.51
CA LEU A 61 30.67 -43.23 17.31
C LEU A 61 29.60 -42.32 16.72
N ASN A 62 28.50 -42.92 16.28
CA ASN A 62 27.32 -42.23 15.79
C ASN A 62 26.15 -42.48 16.73
N VAL A 63 25.55 -41.41 17.25
CA VAL A 63 24.37 -41.48 18.12
C VAL A 63 23.21 -40.81 17.39
N THR A 64 22.12 -41.54 17.17
CA THR A 64 20.88 -41.01 16.61
C THR A 64 19.76 -41.10 17.63
N LEU A 65 19.13 -39.97 17.91
CA LEU A 65 17.95 -39.81 18.76
C LEU A 65 16.79 -39.44 17.86
N ASN A 66 15.64 -40.13 17.97
CA ASN A 66 14.44 -39.82 17.19
C ASN A 66 13.32 -39.32 18.10
N ASP A 67 12.45 -38.47 17.55
CA ASP A 67 11.26 -37.92 18.20
C ASP A 67 11.58 -37.26 19.55
N LEU A 68 12.36 -36.18 19.51
CA LEU A 68 12.69 -35.39 20.69
C LEU A 68 11.68 -34.25 20.85
N SER A 69 11.22 -34.04 22.08
CA SER A 69 10.46 -32.87 22.43
C SER A 69 11.07 -32.17 23.64
N LEU A 70 11.31 -30.86 23.51
CA LEU A 70 11.67 -29.99 24.62
C LEU A 70 10.51 -29.06 24.94
N ALA A 71 10.07 -29.07 26.19
CA ALA A 71 9.04 -28.19 26.72
C ALA A 71 9.53 -27.47 27.98
N ASP A 72 9.06 -26.24 28.21
CA ASP A 72 9.30 -25.54 29.47
C ASP A 72 8.37 -26.09 30.56
N PRO A 73 8.88 -26.73 31.62
CA PRO A 73 8.03 -27.30 32.68
C PRO A 73 7.24 -26.24 33.46
N ARG A 74 7.65 -24.97 33.39
CA ARG A 74 6.92 -23.84 34.01
C ARG A 74 5.85 -23.25 33.10
N ASP A 75 5.87 -23.58 31.81
CA ASP A 75 4.86 -23.16 30.85
C ASP A 75 3.62 -24.07 30.96
N ARG A 76 2.72 -23.72 31.90
CA ARG A 76 1.43 -24.42 32.08
C ARG A 76 0.54 -24.41 30.84
N SER A 77 0.83 -23.56 29.85
CA SER A 77 0.06 -23.51 28.60
C SER A 77 0.48 -24.58 27.59
N GLY A 78 1.70 -25.14 27.72
CA GLY A 78 2.24 -26.16 26.79
C GLY A 78 2.49 -25.64 25.37
N ILE A 79 2.39 -24.33 25.13
CA ILE A 79 2.41 -23.74 23.78
C ILE A 79 3.84 -23.52 23.29
N THR A 80 4.79 -23.25 24.20
CA THR A 80 6.21 -23.15 23.83
C THR A 80 6.86 -24.53 23.87
N ARG A 81 6.93 -25.19 22.71
CA ARG A 81 7.58 -26.49 22.55
C ARG A 81 8.51 -26.49 21.35
N LEU A 82 9.59 -27.24 21.45
CA LEU A 82 10.48 -27.56 20.34
C LEU A 82 10.35 -29.06 20.08
N THR A 83 9.96 -29.44 18.87
CA THR A 83 9.93 -30.84 18.43
C THR A 83 11.03 -31.04 17.39
N ILE A 84 11.70 -32.19 17.43
CA ILE A 84 12.79 -32.53 16.51
C ILE A 84 12.59 -33.98 16.09
N ASP A 85 12.50 -34.24 14.79
CA ASP A 85 12.29 -35.59 14.26
C ASP A 85 13.50 -36.48 14.52
N SER A 86 14.71 -35.98 14.23
CA SER A 86 15.94 -36.72 14.51
C SER A 86 17.11 -35.81 14.82
N VAL A 87 17.92 -36.20 15.80
CA VAL A 87 19.23 -35.63 16.07
C VAL A 87 20.29 -36.70 15.90
N GLN A 88 21.28 -36.43 15.05
CA GLN A 88 22.44 -37.28 14.83
C GLN A 88 23.71 -36.56 15.29
N ALA A 89 24.52 -37.22 16.11
CA ALA A 89 25.80 -36.71 16.57
C ALA A 89 26.94 -37.68 16.21
N ASP A 90 27.96 -37.15 15.53
CA ASP A 90 29.15 -37.89 15.13
C ASP A 90 30.36 -37.51 15.99
N MET A 91 30.99 -38.52 16.59
CA MET A 91 32.03 -38.33 17.60
C MET A 91 33.20 -39.29 17.38
N SER A 92 34.39 -38.89 17.82
CA SER A 92 35.55 -39.79 17.84
C SER A 92 35.61 -40.64 19.12
N LEU A 93 35.86 -41.94 18.97
CA LEU A 93 35.98 -42.87 20.11
C LEU A 93 37.07 -42.46 21.10
N SER A 94 38.16 -41.88 20.62
CA SER A 94 39.27 -41.38 21.44
C SER A 94 38.87 -40.23 22.35
N SER A 95 38.01 -39.33 21.87
CA SER A 95 37.55 -38.17 22.61
C SER A 95 36.49 -38.54 23.66
N VAL A 96 35.66 -39.51 23.32
CA VAL A 96 34.71 -40.12 24.26
C VAL A 96 35.44 -40.77 25.44
N TRP A 97 36.50 -41.52 25.17
CA TRP A 97 37.24 -42.23 26.22
C TRP A 97 38.11 -41.29 27.07
N SER A 98 38.54 -40.15 26.54
CA SER A 98 39.30 -39.14 27.29
C SER A 98 38.44 -38.30 28.24
N GLY A 99 37.12 -38.51 28.25
CA GLY A 99 36.17 -37.74 29.06
C GLY A 99 35.90 -36.33 28.56
N ARG A 100 36.37 -35.97 27.35
CA ARG A 100 36.13 -34.68 26.70
C ARG A 100 35.53 -34.88 25.31
N PRO A 101 34.21 -35.13 25.23
CA PRO A 101 33.55 -35.48 23.98
C PRO A 101 33.58 -34.32 22.95
N GLU A 102 34.14 -34.58 21.77
CA GLU A 102 34.31 -33.69 20.63
C GLU A 102 33.34 -34.18 19.56
N ILE A 103 32.29 -33.40 19.36
CA ILE A 103 31.24 -33.66 18.39
C ILE A 103 31.68 -33.01 17.08
N ARG A 104 32.07 -33.85 16.11
CA ARG A 104 32.53 -33.39 14.80
C ARG A 104 31.39 -32.80 13.98
N GLU A 105 30.25 -33.46 14.01
CA GLU A 105 29.06 -33.04 13.27
C GLU A 105 27.80 -33.36 14.09
N LEU A 106 26.91 -32.37 14.19
CA LEU A 106 25.60 -32.51 14.79
C LEU A 106 24.54 -32.15 13.75
N ILE A 107 23.76 -33.14 13.31
CA ILE A 107 22.68 -32.96 12.34
C ILE A 107 21.35 -32.95 13.09
N VAL A 108 20.58 -31.89 12.90
CA VAL A 108 19.23 -31.70 13.45
C VAL A 108 18.26 -31.65 12.28
N THR A 109 17.39 -32.66 12.18
CA THR A 109 16.44 -32.81 11.08
C THR A 109 15.03 -32.43 11.55
N HIS A 110 14.35 -31.59 10.75
CA HIS A 110 13.02 -31.02 11.01
C HIS A 110 12.80 -30.49 12.44
N PRO A 111 13.65 -29.58 12.96
CA PRO A 111 13.33 -28.91 14.21
C PRO A 111 12.17 -27.94 14.00
N VAL A 112 11.04 -28.17 14.69
CA VAL A 112 9.87 -27.28 14.70
C VAL A 112 9.75 -26.58 16.04
N LEU A 113 9.98 -25.27 16.04
CA LEU A 113 9.78 -24.42 17.21
C LEU A 113 8.40 -23.77 17.18
N TYR A 114 7.57 -24.09 18.16
CA TYR A 114 6.28 -23.45 18.36
C TYR A 114 6.44 -22.26 19.29
N GLN A 115 6.14 -21.06 18.80
CA GLN A 115 6.21 -19.84 19.59
C GLN A 115 4.84 -19.14 19.66
N PRO A 116 4.26 -18.94 20.86
CA PRO A 116 3.00 -18.23 21.00
C PRO A 116 3.18 -16.75 20.66
N LEU A 117 2.24 -16.21 19.88
CA LEU A 117 2.15 -14.77 19.64
C LEU A 117 1.45 -14.10 20.83
N LEU A 118 2.04 -13.05 21.41
CA LEU A 118 1.46 -12.29 22.54
C LEU A 118 1.01 -10.91 22.04
N ARG A 119 -0.20 -10.46 22.45
CA ARG A 119 -0.78 -9.18 21.99
C ARG A 119 -0.36 -8.06 22.93
N GLU A 120 -0.26 -8.41 24.21
CA GLU A 120 0.15 -7.53 25.28
C GLU A 120 1.54 -7.90 25.78
N ARG A 121 2.31 -6.87 26.10
CA ARG A 121 3.59 -7.03 26.76
C ARG A 121 3.33 -7.22 28.24
N LEU A 122 3.64 -8.41 28.76
CA LEU A 122 3.59 -8.66 30.19
C LEU A 122 4.65 -7.77 30.87
N PRO A 123 4.27 -6.93 31.86
CA PRO A 123 5.22 -6.18 32.67
C PRO A 123 6.23 -7.15 33.27
N ASN A 124 7.51 -6.79 33.20
CA ASN A 124 8.65 -7.57 33.69
C ASN A 124 8.25 -8.56 34.79
N ALA A 125 8.22 -9.85 34.46
CA ALA A 125 8.55 -10.86 35.45
C ALA A 125 10.04 -10.64 35.75
N GLY A 126 10.33 -9.68 36.62
CA GLY A 126 11.66 -9.43 37.10
C GLY A 126 12.25 -10.73 37.63
N GLY A 127 13.48 -11.03 37.24
CA GLY A 127 14.37 -11.80 38.10
C GLY A 127 14.11 -13.29 38.22
N SER A 128 13.87 -14.01 37.13
CA SER A 128 14.60 -15.28 37.02
C SER A 128 15.79 -15.04 36.11
N SER A 129 16.85 -14.48 36.70
CA SER A 129 18.23 -14.69 36.26
C SER A 129 18.49 -16.19 36.32
N ARG A 130 17.91 -16.93 35.36
CA ARG A 130 18.45 -18.23 34.99
C ARG A 130 19.88 -17.91 34.58
N PRO A 131 20.90 -18.53 35.20
CA PRO A 131 22.25 -18.37 34.71
C PRO A 131 22.21 -18.56 33.19
N PRO A 132 22.96 -17.77 32.40
CA PRO A 132 23.13 -18.09 30.99
C PRO A 132 23.40 -19.59 30.94
N LEU A 133 22.74 -20.34 30.03
CA LEU A 133 23.14 -21.72 29.79
C LEU A 133 24.61 -21.65 29.42
N ALA A 134 25.48 -21.83 30.42
CA ALA A 134 26.84 -22.16 30.17
C ALA A 134 26.70 -23.52 29.50
N LEU A 135 27.10 -23.60 28.24
CA LEU A 135 27.50 -24.86 27.63
C LEU A 135 28.79 -25.34 28.34
N ASP A 136 28.83 -25.31 29.67
CA ASP A 136 29.77 -26.06 30.50
C ASP A 136 29.28 -27.51 30.49
N ALA A 137 29.26 -28.08 29.30
CA ALA A 137 29.20 -29.51 29.13
C ALA A 137 30.60 -30.06 29.43
N ASP A 138 31.08 -30.00 30.67
CA ASP A 138 32.32 -30.67 31.16
C ASP A 138 33.42 -30.90 30.08
N GLY A 139 33.82 -29.86 29.32
CA GLY A 139 34.87 -29.96 28.29
C GLY A 139 34.46 -30.53 26.91
N ALA A 140 33.17 -30.57 26.58
CA ALA A 140 32.65 -31.01 25.28
C ALA A 140 32.65 -29.88 24.25
N THR A 141 33.14 -30.15 23.04
CA THR A 141 33.22 -29.17 21.95
C THR A 141 32.40 -29.64 20.75
N ILE A 142 31.88 -28.69 19.97
CA ILE A 142 31.13 -28.96 18.74
C ILE A 142 31.81 -28.22 17.60
N ASP A 143 32.20 -28.94 16.56
CA ASP A 143 32.89 -28.37 15.40
C ASP A 143 31.90 -27.89 14.33
N ARG A 144 30.81 -28.62 14.12
CA ARG A 144 29.80 -28.31 13.09
C ARG A 144 28.39 -28.68 13.53
N VAL A 145 27.44 -27.80 13.24
CA VAL A 145 26.00 -28.00 13.44
C VAL A 145 25.28 -27.79 12.11
N LYS A 146 24.52 -28.79 11.67
CA LYS A 146 23.71 -28.75 10.47
C LYS A 146 22.23 -28.85 10.84
N ILE A 147 21.44 -27.88 10.43
CA ILE A 147 19.98 -27.88 10.54
C ILE A 147 19.42 -28.18 9.14
N THR A 148 18.55 -29.18 9.05
CA THR A 148 17.87 -29.55 7.80
C THR A 148 16.36 -29.39 7.98
N ASP A 149 15.75 -28.63 7.08
CA ASP A 149 14.31 -28.37 6.99
C ASP A 149 13.64 -27.97 8.32
N GLY A 150 14.25 -27.02 9.03
CA GLY A 150 13.68 -26.45 10.25
C GLY A 150 12.48 -25.54 9.99
N GLU A 151 11.60 -25.45 10.99
CA GLU A 151 10.42 -24.59 10.98
C GLU A 151 10.30 -23.80 12.30
N VAL A 152 9.91 -22.54 12.20
CA VAL A 152 9.44 -21.73 13.34
C VAL A 152 7.99 -21.39 13.08
N ALA A 153 7.10 -22.02 13.84
CA ALA A 153 5.66 -21.84 13.74
C ALA A 153 5.18 -20.85 14.81
N PHE A 154 4.69 -19.70 14.35
CA PHE A 154 4.00 -18.72 15.16
C PHE A 154 2.51 -18.96 15.07
N SER A 155 1.91 -19.53 16.11
CA SER A 155 0.49 -19.89 16.06
C SER A 155 -0.31 -19.21 17.16
N ARG A 156 -1.55 -18.87 16.80
CA ARG A 156 -2.64 -18.64 17.75
C ARG A 156 -3.89 -19.38 17.30
N VAL A 157 -4.33 -20.31 18.15
CA VAL A 157 -5.53 -21.13 17.93
C VAL A 157 -6.80 -20.28 17.80
N ARG A 158 -6.92 -19.14 18.51
CA ARG A 158 -8.12 -18.30 18.49
C ARG A 158 -8.24 -17.41 17.25
N ASP A 159 -7.13 -16.85 16.78
CA ASP A 159 -7.13 -15.83 15.72
C ASP A 159 -6.82 -16.43 14.33
N ARG A 160 -6.51 -17.74 14.25
CA ARG A 160 -6.00 -18.45 13.06
C ARG A 160 -4.80 -17.77 12.38
N VAL A 161 -4.10 -16.89 13.09
CA VAL A 161 -2.86 -16.30 12.59
C VAL A 161 -1.78 -17.37 12.72
N GLU A 162 -1.33 -17.86 11.57
CA GLU A 162 -0.20 -18.75 11.43
C GLU A 162 0.88 -18.04 10.61
N GLY A 163 1.89 -17.51 11.30
CA GLY A 163 3.14 -17.13 10.65
C GLY A 163 4.07 -18.34 10.69
N ARG A 164 4.77 -18.63 9.60
CA ARG A 164 5.82 -19.66 9.62
C ARG A 164 7.08 -19.17 8.93
N ILE A 165 8.21 -19.50 9.53
CA ILE A 165 9.50 -19.49 8.84
C ILE A 165 9.83 -20.95 8.59
N SER A 166 9.81 -21.37 7.33
CA SER A 166 9.94 -22.79 6.95
C SER A 166 11.19 -23.03 6.11
N ALA A 167 11.51 -24.31 5.84
CA ALA A 167 12.64 -24.71 5.02
C ALA A 167 13.98 -24.10 5.49
N ILE A 168 14.15 -23.99 6.81
CA ILE A 168 15.38 -23.48 7.43
C ILE A 168 16.45 -24.55 7.27
N ASN A 169 17.39 -24.32 6.36
CA ASN A 169 18.58 -25.13 6.18
C ASN A 169 19.77 -24.29 6.59
N ALA A 170 20.49 -24.69 7.63
CA ALA A 170 21.61 -23.94 8.17
C ALA A 170 22.82 -24.84 8.42
N ASP A 171 24.00 -24.34 8.15
CA ASP A 171 25.28 -25.00 8.39
C ASP A 171 26.15 -24.02 9.18
N ALA A 172 26.43 -24.38 10.43
CA ALA A 172 27.24 -23.60 11.35
C ALA A 172 28.55 -24.36 11.61
N THR A 173 29.68 -23.76 11.25
CA THR A 173 31.02 -24.28 11.55
C THR A 173 31.68 -23.42 12.62
N ILE A 174 32.26 -24.06 13.64
CA ILE A 174 32.93 -23.42 14.77
C ILE A 174 34.42 -23.78 14.67
N GLY A 175 35.24 -22.79 14.34
CA GLY A 175 36.69 -22.96 14.26
C GLY A 175 37.34 -23.00 15.64
N ARG A 176 38.50 -23.64 15.74
CA ARG A 176 39.35 -23.60 16.96
C ARG A 176 39.79 -22.19 17.34
N ASP A 177 39.75 -21.27 16.39
CA ASP A 177 40.01 -19.83 16.58
C ASP A 177 38.79 -19.04 17.08
N ARG A 178 37.72 -19.74 17.50
CA ARG A 178 36.47 -19.18 18.03
C ARG A 178 35.62 -18.44 16.98
N LYS A 179 35.98 -18.51 15.70
CA LYS A 179 35.14 -18.01 14.61
C LYS A 179 34.01 -18.98 14.33
N VAL A 180 32.80 -18.44 14.29
CA VAL A 180 31.58 -19.15 13.97
C VAL A 180 31.10 -18.63 12.63
N ASN A 181 31.05 -19.48 11.63
CA ASN A 181 30.45 -19.16 10.33
C ASN A 181 29.15 -19.93 10.22
N VAL A 182 28.05 -19.23 9.95
CA VAL A 182 26.72 -19.80 9.77
C VAL A 182 26.24 -19.42 8.38
N THR A 183 25.99 -20.40 7.52
CA THR A 183 25.45 -20.20 6.18
C THR A 183 24.15 -20.97 6.04
N GLY A 184 23.20 -20.47 5.26
CA GLY A 184 21.95 -21.16 5.12
C GLY A 184 20.92 -20.48 4.24
N THR A 185 19.77 -21.12 4.16
CA THR A 185 18.57 -20.65 3.49
C THR A 185 17.36 -20.85 4.38
N ALA A 186 16.35 -20.00 4.24
CA ALA A 186 15.05 -20.12 4.89
C ALA A 186 13.96 -19.56 3.97
N ARG A 187 12.70 -19.80 4.29
CA ARG A 187 11.56 -19.09 3.70
C ARG A 187 10.86 -18.29 4.79
N VAL A 188 10.79 -16.98 4.63
CA VAL A 188 10.10 -16.07 5.56
C VAL A 188 8.78 -15.67 4.90
N GLY A 189 7.68 -16.26 5.35
CA GLY A 189 6.44 -16.25 4.57
C GLY A 189 6.67 -16.94 3.22
N ASP A 190 6.30 -16.29 2.12
CA ASP A 190 6.51 -16.83 0.77
C ASP A 190 7.90 -16.54 0.19
N HIS A 191 8.70 -15.69 0.85
CA HIS A 191 9.94 -15.17 0.30
C HIS A 191 11.14 -16.05 0.65
N PRO A 192 11.93 -16.53 -0.34
CA PRO A 192 13.17 -17.22 -0.09
C PRO A 192 14.23 -16.25 0.42
N THR A 193 14.97 -16.68 1.43
CA THR A 193 16.01 -15.90 2.11
C THR A 193 17.27 -16.73 2.20
N LYS A 194 18.41 -16.18 1.78
CA LYS A 194 19.73 -16.75 2.02
C LYS A 194 20.48 -15.89 3.02
N PHE A 195 21.23 -16.50 3.92
CA PHE A 195 22.00 -15.80 4.93
C PHE A 195 23.40 -16.40 5.09
N ASP A 196 24.37 -15.54 5.35
CA ASP A 196 25.75 -15.83 5.73
C ASP A 196 26.07 -14.92 6.92
N ILE A 197 26.46 -15.50 8.05
CA ILE A 197 26.72 -14.80 9.30
C ILE A 197 28.05 -15.31 9.82
N LYS A 198 29.01 -14.40 10.04
CA LYS A 198 30.31 -14.71 10.63
C LYS A 198 30.41 -13.98 11.95
N ALA A 199 30.67 -14.70 13.03
CA ALA A 199 30.77 -14.14 14.37
C ALA A 199 32.06 -14.63 15.04
N THR A 200 32.63 -13.83 15.93
CA THR A 200 33.78 -14.29 16.74
C THR A 200 33.36 -14.40 18.20
N THR A 201 33.42 -15.61 18.75
CA THR A 201 33.05 -15.85 20.15
C THR A 201 34.14 -15.34 21.10
N PRO A 202 33.82 -14.50 22.10
CA PRO A 202 34.78 -13.92 23.04
C PRO A 202 35.40 -14.98 23.97
N ALA A 203 36.60 -14.70 24.51
CA ALA A 203 37.29 -15.66 25.39
C ALA A 203 36.70 -15.57 26.80
N PRO A 204 36.37 -16.69 27.47
CA PRO A 204 36.01 -16.67 28.89
C PRO A 204 37.21 -16.20 29.75
N PRO A 205 37.00 -15.51 30.89
CA PRO A 205 35.74 -15.06 31.46
C PRO A 205 35.46 -13.61 31.04
N ALA A 206 34.60 -13.42 30.05
CA ALA A 206 34.16 -12.09 29.68
C ALA A 206 32.73 -11.88 30.20
N ASP A 207 32.58 -10.98 31.17
CA ASP A 207 31.27 -10.61 31.68
C ASP A 207 30.60 -9.69 30.64
N ARG A 208 29.63 -10.24 29.88
CA ARG A 208 28.84 -9.58 28.82
C ARG A 208 29.66 -9.13 27.60
N PRO A 209 30.29 -10.07 26.87
CA PRO A 209 31.20 -9.67 25.82
C PRO A 209 30.47 -9.19 24.55
N THR A 210 31.09 -8.25 23.86
CA THR A 210 30.68 -7.81 22.53
C THR A 210 31.11 -8.87 21.51
N ILE A 211 30.16 -9.31 20.69
CA ILE A 211 30.36 -10.29 19.62
C ILE A 211 30.35 -9.52 18.31
N PRO A 212 31.49 -9.32 17.64
CA PRO A 212 31.51 -8.77 16.29
C PRO A 212 30.87 -9.78 15.34
N VAL A 213 29.97 -9.29 14.49
CA VAL A 213 29.20 -10.06 13.53
C VAL A 213 29.27 -9.40 12.16
N ASP A 214 29.81 -10.12 11.20
CA ASP A 214 29.60 -9.82 9.78
C ASP A 214 28.37 -10.59 9.31
N PHE A 215 27.51 -9.94 8.55
CA PHE A 215 26.30 -10.55 8.00
C PHE A 215 26.16 -10.23 6.52
N ALA A 216 25.60 -11.16 5.78
CA ALA A 216 25.15 -10.99 4.42
C ALA A 216 23.82 -11.74 4.25
N ILE A 217 22.77 -11.01 3.91
CA ILE A 217 21.40 -11.49 3.77
C ILE A 217 20.92 -11.16 2.36
N ASP A 218 20.44 -12.16 1.66
CA ASP A 218 19.89 -12.04 0.31
C ASP A 218 18.43 -12.47 0.32
N MET A 219 17.55 -11.59 -0.14
CA MET A 219 16.10 -11.76 -0.16
C MET A 219 15.57 -11.24 -1.49
N PRO A 220 15.76 -11.96 -2.61
CA PRO A 220 15.59 -11.42 -3.96
C PRO A 220 14.18 -10.87 -4.27
N ASP A 221 13.15 -11.43 -3.62
CA ASP A 221 11.76 -11.00 -3.79
C ASP A 221 11.43 -9.69 -3.06
N VAL A 222 12.25 -9.31 -2.08
CA VAL A 222 12.02 -8.17 -1.18
C VAL A 222 13.08 -7.08 -1.37
N LEU A 223 14.33 -7.49 -1.44
CA LEU A 223 15.51 -6.65 -1.64
C LEU A 223 16.09 -6.96 -3.02
N LYS A 224 16.22 -5.94 -3.88
CA LYS A 224 16.87 -6.06 -5.20
C LYS A 224 18.37 -6.39 -5.11
N SER A 225 18.95 -6.26 -3.92
CA SER A 225 20.37 -6.40 -3.67
C SER A 225 20.60 -7.05 -2.32
N GLN A 226 21.74 -7.72 -2.21
CA GLN A 226 22.18 -8.29 -0.95
C GLN A 226 22.40 -7.18 0.10
N LEU A 227 21.85 -7.39 1.28
CA LEU A 227 22.12 -6.62 2.48
C LEU A 227 23.38 -7.20 3.13
N SER A 228 24.46 -6.43 3.26
CA SER A 228 25.66 -6.88 3.95
C SER A 228 26.21 -5.83 4.88
N GLY A 229 26.89 -6.25 5.94
CA GLY A 229 27.43 -5.30 6.91
C GLY A 229 28.15 -5.96 8.08
N HIS A 230 28.60 -5.09 8.96
CA HIS A 230 29.22 -5.40 10.22
C HIS A 230 28.37 -4.84 11.37
N ALA A 231 28.30 -5.56 12.47
CA ALA A 231 27.62 -5.13 13.68
C ALA A 231 28.26 -5.72 14.94
N GLU A 232 28.11 -5.00 16.04
CA GLU A 232 28.53 -5.46 17.36
C GLU A 232 27.32 -5.89 18.18
N MET A 233 27.22 -7.19 18.46
CA MET A 233 26.12 -7.73 19.26
C MET A 233 26.52 -7.85 20.73
N ARG A 234 25.66 -7.37 21.63
CA ARG A 234 25.79 -7.57 23.06
C ARG A 234 24.48 -8.10 23.63
N MET A 235 24.57 -9.14 24.44
CA MET A 235 23.42 -9.73 25.11
C MET A 235 23.34 -9.29 26.58
N ASN A 236 22.14 -8.93 27.03
CA ASN A 236 21.86 -8.64 28.44
C ASN A 236 20.52 -9.29 28.84
N GLY A 237 20.58 -10.52 29.34
CA GLY A 237 19.40 -11.30 29.72
C GLY A 237 18.53 -11.67 28.51
N ASP A 238 17.39 -10.99 28.37
CA ASP A 238 16.46 -11.15 27.25
C ASP A 238 16.55 -10.02 26.21
N VAL A 239 17.45 -9.07 26.40
CA VAL A 239 17.68 -7.96 25.47
C VAL A 239 18.93 -8.24 24.63
N VAL A 240 18.77 -8.20 23.31
CA VAL A 240 19.89 -8.15 22.35
C VAL A 240 20.08 -6.70 21.94
N MET A 241 21.30 -6.18 22.12
CA MET A 241 21.71 -4.88 21.60
C MET A 241 22.64 -5.11 20.43
N ILE A 242 22.42 -4.37 19.35
CA ILE A 242 23.17 -4.44 18.10
C ILE A 242 23.64 -3.01 17.84
N ASN A 243 24.91 -2.75 18.11
CA ASN A 243 25.51 -1.44 18.00
C ASN A 243 26.48 -1.40 16.81
N GLY A 244 26.86 -0.19 16.39
CA GLY A 244 27.86 -0.01 15.35
C GLY A 244 27.48 -0.65 14.02
N VAL A 245 26.18 -0.81 13.75
CA VAL A 245 25.70 -1.41 12.50
C VAL A 245 26.18 -0.51 11.38
N ASN A 246 26.91 -1.07 10.43
CA ASN A 246 27.31 -0.39 9.21
C ASN A 246 27.34 -1.39 8.07
N GLY A 247 27.00 -0.94 6.86
CA GLY A 247 26.87 -1.88 5.75
C GLY A 247 26.45 -1.25 4.45
N ARG A 248 26.05 -2.11 3.52
CA ARG A 248 25.58 -1.78 2.19
C ARG A 248 24.24 -2.46 1.91
N LEU A 249 23.36 -1.73 1.24
CA LEU A 249 22.15 -2.24 0.61
C LEU A 249 22.12 -1.74 -0.83
N GLY A 250 22.56 -2.60 -1.75
CA GLY A 250 22.80 -2.21 -3.16
C GLY A 250 23.91 -1.17 -3.28
N ASP A 251 23.57 -0.03 -3.90
CA ASP A 251 24.52 1.06 -4.11
C ASP A 251 24.71 1.94 -2.86
N GLY A 252 23.75 1.92 -1.94
CA GLY A 252 23.75 2.75 -0.74
C GLY A 252 24.50 2.12 0.43
N THR A 253 25.22 2.93 1.19
CA THR A 253 25.71 2.55 2.52
C THR A 253 24.71 2.94 3.59
N PHE A 254 24.77 2.28 4.73
CA PHE A 254 23.96 2.61 5.90
C PHE A 254 24.73 2.43 7.19
N ASN A 255 24.30 3.12 8.24
CA ASN A 255 24.79 2.96 9.60
C ASN A 255 23.63 3.01 10.61
N GLY A 256 23.86 2.57 11.84
CA GLY A 256 22.87 2.70 12.91
C GLY A 256 23.03 1.73 14.08
N TRP A 257 21.91 1.51 14.76
CA TRP A 257 21.82 0.59 15.88
C TRP A 257 20.42 -0.04 15.96
N ALA A 258 20.35 -1.21 16.60
CA ALA A 258 19.11 -1.90 16.88
C ALA A 258 19.13 -2.49 18.29
N SER A 259 17.94 -2.70 18.86
CA SER A 259 17.78 -3.51 20.07
C SER A 259 16.50 -4.31 19.98
N VAL A 260 16.54 -5.52 20.50
CA VAL A 260 15.39 -6.42 20.51
C VAL A 260 15.22 -6.98 21.92
N ASP A 261 14.10 -6.67 22.55
CA ASP A 261 13.68 -7.26 23.80
C ASP A 261 12.60 -8.32 23.52
N ILE A 262 12.79 -9.51 24.06
CA ILE A 262 11.98 -10.70 23.80
C ILE A 262 11.55 -11.41 25.09
N ALA A 263 11.54 -10.70 26.23
CA ALA A 263 11.10 -11.29 27.50
C ALA A 263 9.63 -11.76 27.43
N SER A 264 8.78 -11.02 26.70
CA SER A 264 7.37 -11.34 26.45
C SER A 264 6.98 -11.05 24.99
N LYS A 265 6.15 -10.02 24.75
CA LYS A 265 5.91 -9.50 23.41
C LYS A 265 7.17 -8.80 22.90
N PRO A 266 7.69 -9.15 21.71
CA PRO A 266 8.89 -8.53 21.18
C PRO A 266 8.77 -7.01 21.09
N LEU A 267 9.77 -6.28 21.59
CA LEU A 267 9.96 -4.85 21.33
C LEU A 267 11.22 -4.66 20.52
N VAL A 268 11.06 -4.18 19.30
CA VAL A 268 12.16 -3.81 18.41
C VAL A 268 12.37 -2.32 18.52
N LYS A 269 13.61 -1.88 18.73
CA LYS A 269 14.01 -0.49 18.51
C LYS A 269 15.08 -0.46 17.44
N LEU A 270 14.96 0.43 16.48
CA LEU A 270 15.84 0.51 15.33
C LEU A 270 16.01 1.97 14.94
N ASP A 271 17.25 2.34 14.64
CA ASP A 271 17.61 3.64 14.12
C ASP A 271 18.65 3.41 13.03
N LEU A 272 18.27 3.66 11.78
CA LEU A 272 19.12 3.44 10.61
C LEU A 272 19.17 4.71 9.76
N ASP A 273 20.39 5.08 9.38
CA ASP A 273 20.68 6.18 8.48
C ASP A 273 21.29 5.63 7.19
N PHE A 274 20.66 5.95 6.06
CA PHE A 274 21.07 5.49 4.73
C PHE A 274 21.61 6.65 3.89
N GLN A 275 22.69 6.42 3.14
CA GLN A 275 23.05 7.36 2.07
C GLN A 275 22.05 7.27 0.91
N ARG A 276 21.65 6.05 0.55
CA ARG A 276 20.66 5.79 -0.50
C ARG A 276 19.86 4.54 -0.14
N LEU A 277 18.54 4.64 -0.12
CA LEU A 277 17.63 3.53 0.17
C LEU A 277 16.81 3.20 -1.08
N ALA A 278 16.96 2.00 -1.63
CA ALA A 278 16.19 1.56 -2.79
C ALA A 278 15.29 0.37 -2.40
N ILE A 279 13.99 0.60 -2.34
CA ILE A 279 12.99 -0.43 -2.03
C ILE A 279 12.15 -0.66 -3.28
N PRO A 280 12.23 -1.85 -3.91
CA PRO A 280 11.27 -2.20 -4.94
C PRO A 280 9.89 -2.39 -4.31
N LEU A 281 8.86 -1.73 -4.84
CA LEU A 281 7.52 -2.26 -4.64
C LEU A 281 7.24 -3.27 -5.74
N ALA A 282 6.66 -4.41 -5.38
CA ALA A 282 6.01 -5.27 -6.36
C ALA A 282 5.02 -4.37 -7.11
N LYS A 283 5.21 -4.23 -8.43
CA LYS A 283 4.21 -3.59 -9.27
C LYS A 283 2.92 -4.37 -9.03
N SER A 284 1.91 -3.72 -8.44
CA SER A 284 0.56 -4.27 -8.53
C SER A 284 0.32 -4.53 -10.01
N PRO A 285 -0.21 -5.72 -10.40
CA PRO A 285 -0.42 -6.03 -11.81
C PRO A 285 -1.08 -4.82 -12.44
N GLU A 286 -0.42 -4.22 -13.45
CA GLU A 286 -0.80 -2.93 -14.05
C GLU A 286 -2.33 -2.90 -14.18
N GLY A 287 -2.95 -2.20 -13.24
CA GLY A 287 -4.37 -1.94 -13.32
C GLY A 287 -4.48 -1.02 -14.50
N ALA A 288 -5.01 -1.50 -15.62
CA ALA A 288 -5.25 -0.62 -16.77
C ALA A 288 -6.00 0.62 -16.28
N ALA A 289 -5.57 1.81 -16.75
CA ALA A 289 -6.19 3.07 -16.38
C ALA A 289 -7.72 2.96 -16.44
N GLY A 290 -8.37 3.15 -15.29
CA GLY A 290 -9.82 2.97 -15.12
C GLY A 290 -10.26 1.66 -14.43
N GLN A 291 -9.35 0.79 -13.99
CA GLN A 291 -9.71 -0.36 -13.17
C GLN A 291 -10.23 0.04 -11.78
N PRO A 292 -11.23 -0.69 -11.23
CA PRO A 292 -11.74 -0.46 -9.89
C PRO A 292 -10.69 -0.79 -8.82
N TRP A 293 -10.83 -0.22 -7.63
CA TRP A 293 -9.94 -0.51 -6.50
C TRP A 293 -9.93 -1.99 -6.13
N SER A 294 -8.77 -2.48 -5.70
CA SER A 294 -8.59 -3.88 -5.34
C SER A 294 -9.47 -4.31 -4.16
N ASN A 295 -10.03 -5.51 -4.28
CA ASN A 295 -10.72 -6.22 -3.21
C ASN A 295 -9.80 -7.16 -2.43
N ALA A 296 -8.52 -7.24 -2.80
CA ALA A 296 -7.57 -8.08 -2.10
C ALA A 296 -7.53 -7.71 -0.61
N PRO A 297 -7.59 -8.69 0.30
CA PRO A 297 -7.55 -8.43 1.73
C PRO A 297 -6.20 -7.81 2.11
N ILE A 298 -6.25 -6.74 2.89
CA ILE A 298 -5.10 -6.11 3.51
C ILE A 298 -4.87 -6.82 4.84
N ASP A 299 -3.83 -7.64 4.92
CA ASP A 299 -3.47 -8.34 6.15
C ASP A 299 -2.53 -7.48 7.02
N VAL A 300 -3.05 -7.02 8.15
CA VAL A 300 -2.32 -6.28 9.19
C VAL A 300 -2.33 -7.01 10.53
N SER A 301 -2.80 -8.27 10.56
CA SER A 301 -2.95 -9.04 11.77
C SER A 301 -1.63 -9.19 12.53
N GLY A 302 -0.52 -9.33 11.79
CA GLY A 302 0.85 -9.42 12.30
C GLY A 302 1.27 -8.25 13.21
N LEU A 303 0.73 -7.05 13.00
CA LEU A 303 1.08 -5.85 13.77
C LEU A 303 0.67 -5.95 15.25
N ASN A 304 -0.25 -6.85 15.59
CA ASN A 304 -0.67 -7.07 16.97
C ASN A 304 0.38 -7.79 17.82
N TYR A 305 1.40 -8.39 17.22
CA TYR A 305 2.28 -9.35 17.90
C TYR A 305 3.72 -8.89 18.09
N VAL A 306 4.04 -7.68 17.62
CA VAL A 306 5.31 -7.01 17.84
C VAL A 306 5.04 -5.55 18.20
N ASP A 307 5.82 -5.02 19.13
CA ASP A 307 5.92 -3.58 19.34
C ASP A 307 7.23 -3.10 18.69
N ALA A 308 7.22 -1.91 18.10
CA ALA A 308 8.38 -1.37 17.41
C ALA A 308 8.54 0.13 17.60
N GLN A 309 9.79 0.60 17.62
CA GLN A 309 10.17 2.00 17.50
C GLN A 309 11.24 2.07 16.42
N VAL A 310 10.93 2.68 15.29
CA VAL A 310 11.75 2.66 14.09
C VAL A 310 12.00 4.09 13.66
N ARG A 311 13.26 4.47 13.53
CA ARG A 311 13.68 5.69 12.85
C ARG A 311 14.49 5.31 11.62
N ILE A 312 14.09 5.83 10.46
CA ILE A 312 14.78 5.62 9.20
C ILE A 312 15.02 6.98 8.57
N SER A 313 16.28 7.32 8.33
CA SER A 313 16.68 8.48 7.53
C SER A 313 17.39 8.05 6.25
N ALA A 314 17.21 8.82 5.19
CA ALA A 314 18.04 8.68 4.00
C ALA A 314 18.27 10.02 3.28
N ASN A 315 19.47 10.23 2.72
CA ASN A 315 19.71 11.39 1.85
C ASN A 315 18.86 11.31 0.57
N GLU A 316 18.71 10.10 0.05
CA GLU A 316 17.83 9.78 -1.07
C GLU A 316 17.18 8.41 -0.83
N ALA A 317 15.87 8.34 -1.05
CA ALA A 317 15.12 7.08 -1.09
C ALA A 317 14.37 6.95 -2.41
N VAL A 318 14.46 5.78 -3.02
CA VAL A 318 13.72 5.38 -4.21
C VAL A 318 12.81 4.22 -3.83
N ILE A 319 11.51 4.49 -3.75
CA ILE A 319 10.49 3.56 -3.29
C ILE A 319 9.54 3.31 -4.48
N GLY A 320 9.70 2.17 -5.17
CA GLY A 320 9.08 1.97 -6.48
C GLY A 320 9.57 3.01 -7.48
N ASP A 321 8.66 3.80 -8.05
CA ASP A 321 8.95 4.92 -8.96
C ASP A 321 9.03 6.27 -8.22
N ALA A 322 8.73 6.30 -6.91
CA ALA A 322 8.76 7.51 -6.11
C ALA A 322 10.19 7.85 -5.67
N ARG A 323 10.60 9.09 -5.92
CA ARG A 323 11.90 9.63 -5.49
C ARG A 323 11.71 10.62 -4.36
N ILE A 324 12.33 10.33 -3.22
CA ILE A 324 12.22 11.08 -1.97
C ILE A 324 13.63 11.53 -1.57
N ALA A 325 13.83 12.82 -1.31
CA ALA A 325 15.11 13.37 -0.90
C ALA A 325 14.94 14.73 -0.19
N PRO A 326 15.22 14.86 1.13
CA PRO A 326 15.60 13.79 2.06
C PRO A 326 14.40 12.95 2.52
N LEU A 327 14.68 11.75 3.05
CA LEU A 327 13.74 10.92 3.79
C LEU A 327 14.06 11.00 5.29
N ALA A 328 13.04 11.28 6.11
CA ALA A 328 13.11 11.13 7.56
C ALA A 328 11.78 10.58 8.05
N LEU A 329 11.77 9.33 8.53
CA LEU A 329 10.58 8.62 8.96
C LEU A 329 10.75 8.14 10.40
N ASP A 330 9.77 8.48 11.24
CA ASP A 330 9.64 7.96 12.59
C ASP A 330 8.37 7.11 12.67
N ALA A 331 8.48 5.88 13.16
CA ALA A 331 7.37 4.97 13.31
C ALA A 331 7.37 4.31 14.70
N LYS A 332 6.19 4.22 15.31
CA LYS A 332 5.95 3.57 16.59
C LYS A 332 4.76 2.63 16.46
N LEU A 333 5.01 1.34 16.65
CA LEU A 333 3.99 0.31 16.75
C LEU A 333 3.86 -0.10 18.22
N ALA A 334 2.66 0.04 18.77
CA ALA A 334 2.37 -0.40 20.13
C ALA A 334 0.96 -1.01 20.18
N GLY A 335 0.87 -2.26 20.61
CA GLY A 335 -0.41 -2.92 20.85
C GLY A 335 -1.31 -3.04 19.61
N GLY A 336 -0.74 -3.11 18.40
CA GLY A 336 -1.51 -3.16 17.15
C GLY A 336 -1.84 -1.78 16.56
N VAL A 337 -1.42 -0.68 17.19
CA VAL A 337 -1.55 0.68 16.64
C VAL A 337 -0.18 1.14 16.15
N LEU A 338 -0.06 1.34 14.83
CA LEU A 338 1.10 1.92 14.16
C LEU A 338 0.87 3.42 13.97
N LYS A 339 1.77 4.25 14.50
CA LYS A 339 1.88 5.68 14.19
C LYS A 339 3.17 5.90 13.41
N ALA A 340 3.08 6.45 12.21
CA ALA A 340 4.23 6.77 11.37
C ALA A 340 4.14 8.24 10.96
N GLY A 341 5.24 8.98 11.08
CA GLY A 341 5.25 10.41 10.78
C GLY A 341 6.56 10.88 10.17
N THR A 342 6.47 12.04 9.55
CA THR A 342 7.62 12.77 9.02
C THR A 342 7.39 14.27 9.19
N ALA A 343 8.44 14.98 9.62
CA ALA A 343 8.40 16.43 9.74
C ALA A 343 8.90 17.16 8.48
N ASN A 344 9.75 16.50 7.69
CA ASN A 344 10.46 17.14 6.57
C ASN A 344 10.92 16.09 5.54
N LEU A 345 9.97 15.60 4.75
CA LEU A 345 10.20 14.66 3.64
C LEU A 345 10.23 15.45 2.33
N GLY A 346 11.35 15.39 1.61
CA GLY A 346 11.45 16.04 0.30
C GLY A 346 10.88 15.15 -0.80
N ALA A 347 9.92 15.66 -1.58
CA ALA A 347 9.30 14.93 -2.69
C ALA A 347 9.12 15.84 -3.91
N TYR A 348 9.65 15.42 -5.07
CA TYR A 348 9.51 16.11 -6.36
C TYR A 348 9.80 17.63 -6.30
N GLY A 349 10.85 18.03 -5.57
CA GLY A 349 11.26 19.43 -5.42
C GLY A 349 10.50 20.25 -4.37
N GLY A 350 9.50 19.65 -3.72
CA GLY A 350 8.77 20.24 -2.59
C GLY A 350 9.01 19.51 -1.28
N GLN A 351 8.26 19.90 -0.26
CA GLN A 351 8.31 19.32 1.08
C GLN A 351 6.97 18.74 1.49
N VAL A 352 7.02 17.65 2.25
CA VAL A 352 5.88 16.93 2.80
C VAL A 352 6.11 16.74 4.29
N SER A 353 5.11 17.07 5.09
CA SER A 353 5.03 16.69 6.50
C SER A 353 3.70 15.99 6.76
N GLY A 354 3.65 15.14 7.78
CA GLY A 354 2.42 14.43 8.11
C GLY A 354 2.59 13.27 9.07
N GLU A 355 1.44 12.72 9.47
CA GLU A 355 1.31 11.53 10.30
C GLU A 355 0.25 10.60 9.70
N VAL A 356 0.54 9.31 9.72
CA VAL A 356 -0.39 8.22 9.41
C VAL A 356 -0.53 7.36 10.67
N ILE A 357 -1.76 7.06 11.04
CA ILE A 357 -2.12 6.16 12.12
C ILE A 357 -2.88 4.98 11.50
N LEU A 358 -2.40 3.77 11.75
CA LEU A 358 -3.07 2.51 11.41
C LEU A 358 -3.41 1.79 12.71
N ASP A 359 -4.69 1.57 12.95
CA ASP A 359 -5.20 0.74 14.04
C ASP A 359 -5.62 -0.63 13.50
N ALA A 360 -4.84 -1.66 13.86
CA ALA A 360 -5.05 -3.05 13.50
C ALA A 360 -5.58 -3.89 14.69
N THR A 361 -6.10 -3.26 15.74
CA THR A 361 -6.55 -3.96 16.97
C THR A 361 -7.81 -4.81 16.75
N THR A 362 -8.57 -4.50 15.71
CA THR A 362 -9.83 -5.17 15.33
C THR A 362 -9.70 -5.87 13.96
N GLY A 363 -10.72 -6.65 13.56
CA GLY A 363 -10.74 -7.34 12.27
C GLY A 363 -10.94 -6.44 11.04
N ALA A 364 -11.28 -5.15 11.22
CA ALA A 364 -11.39 -4.17 10.15
C ALA A 364 -10.46 -2.98 10.48
N PRO A 365 -9.27 -2.90 9.86
CA PRO A 365 -8.31 -1.87 10.23
C PRO A 365 -8.83 -0.48 9.92
N SER A 366 -8.52 0.46 10.80
CA SER A 366 -8.83 1.87 10.61
C SER A 366 -7.56 2.67 10.37
N PHE A 367 -7.68 3.70 9.55
CA PHE A 367 -6.59 4.56 9.11
C PHE A 367 -6.97 6.02 9.37
N ALA A 368 -6.03 6.80 9.86
CA ALA A 368 -6.11 8.25 9.93
C ALA A 368 -4.84 8.85 9.33
N MET A 369 -4.98 9.94 8.59
CA MET A 369 -3.86 10.62 7.93
C MET A 369 -4.03 12.13 8.06
N HIS A 370 -2.96 12.79 8.47
CA HIS A 370 -2.80 14.23 8.38
C HIS A 370 -1.56 14.51 7.55
N SER A 371 -1.65 15.36 6.53
CA SER A 371 -0.47 15.70 5.72
C SER A 371 -0.57 17.10 5.15
N ASP A 372 0.55 17.82 5.20
CA ASP A 372 0.77 19.11 4.57
C ASP A 372 1.83 18.95 3.47
N LEU A 373 1.51 19.40 2.27
CA LEU A 373 2.42 19.42 1.12
C LEU A 373 2.66 20.87 0.72
N VAL A 374 3.93 21.22 0.45
CA VAL A 374 4.32 22.57 0.02
C VAL A 374 5.28 22.49 -1.16
N GLY A 375 4.83 23.00 -2.31
CA GLY A 375 5.67 23.14 -3.49
C GLY A 375 6.01 21.84 -4.22
N VAL A 376 5.30 20.75 -3.93
CA VAL A 376 5.54 19.43 -4.54
C VAL A 376 5.10 19.45 -6.00
N ARG A 377 5.90 18.96 -6.95
CA ARG A 377 5.46 18.91 -8.35
C ARG A 377 4.30 17.91 -8.50
N ALA A 378 3.15 18.40 -8.95
CA ALA A 378 1.90 17.65 -9.00
C ALA A 378 1.95 16.47 -9.98
N LEU A 379 2.45 16.70 -11.20
CA LEU A 379 2.40 15.71 -12.28
C LEU A 379 3.05 14.36 -11.90
N PRO A 380 4.33 14.29 -11.50
CA PRO A 380 4.94 13.01 -11.16
C PRO A 380 4.32 12.36 -9.92
N LEU A 381 3.81 13.16 -8.98
CA LEU A 381 3.11 12.67 -7.80
C LEU A 381 1.77 12.02 -8.17
N LEU A 382 0.93 12.71 -8.93
CA LEU A 382 -0.40 12.25 -9.33
C LEU A 382 -0.34 11.08 -10.31
N GLN A 383 0.66 11.07 -11.18
CA GLN A 383 0.93 9.94 -12.07
C GLN A 383 1.31 8.68 -11.27
N GLY A 384 2.19 8.81 -10.29
CA GLY A 384 2.65 7.68 -9.47
C GLY A 384 1.62 7.14 -8.48
N LEU A 385 0.68 7.97 -8.01
CA LEU A 385 -0.29 7.58 -6.98
C LEU A 385 -1.69 7.26 -7.51
N ALA A 386 -2.13 7.95 -8.56
CA ALA A 386 -3.53 7.93 -9.00
C ALA A 386 -3.68 7.74 -10.52
N GLU A 387 -2.57 7.46 -11.24
CA GLU A 387 -2.55 7.34 -12.70
C GLU A 387 -3.15 8.59 -13.38
N PHE A 388 -2.95 9.76 -12.77
CA PHE A 388 -3.55 11.01 -13.24
C PHE A 388 -2.45 11.96 -13.73
N ASP A 389 -2.50 12.30 -15.03
CA ASP A 389 -1.45 13.02 -15.76
C ASP A 389 -1.91 14.37 -16.35
N ARG A 390 -3.12 14.81 -15.99
CA ARG A 390 -3.78 15.98 -16.59
C ARG A 390 -3.45 17.31 -15.93
N ILE A 391 -2.88 17.31 -14.72
CA ILE A 391 -2.55 18.54 -14.00
C ILE A 391 -1.07 18.57 -13.69
N ASP A 392 -0.43 19.66 -14.10
CA ASP A 392 0.96 19.95 -13.79
C ASP A 392 1.05 21.30 -13.07
N GLY A 393 2.00 21.44 -12.15
CA GLY A 393 2.12 22.64 -11.30
C GLY A 393 2.75 22.35 -9.93
N LYS A 394 3.02 23.40 -9.16
CA LYS A 394 3.44 23.29 -7.75
C LYS A 394 2.21 23.08 -6.86
N LEU A 395 2.12 21.92 -6.24
CA LEU A 395 1.04 21.55 -5.33
C LEU A 395 1.33 22.06 -3.92
N GLN A 396 0.34 22.74 -3.35
CA GLN A 396 0.15 22.88 -1.92
C GLN A 396 -1.11 22.11 -1.54
N ALA A 397 -1.05 21.25 -0.53
CA ALA A 397 -2.21 20.50 -0.09
C ALA A 397 -2.23 20.35 1.43
N LYS A 398 -3.44 20.30 1.99
CA LYS A 398 -3.68 19.95 3.39
C LYS A 398 -4.73 18.86 3.45
N LEU A 399 -4.36 17.73 4.03
CA LEU A 399 -5.19 16.53 4.08
C LEU A 399 -5.45 16.16 5.54
N ALA A 400 -6.70 15.87 5.86
CA ALA A 400 -7.12 15.31 7.14
C ALA A 400 -8.17 14.23 6.86
N LEU A 401 -7.72 12.99 6.69
CA LEU A 401 -8.51 11.88 6.19
C LEU A 401 -8.60 10.76 7.23
N ARG A 402 -9.73 10.08 7.26
CA ARG A 402 -9.95 8.86 8.04
C ARG A 402 -10.69 7.83 7.18
N SER A 403 -10.44 6.55 7.42
CA SER A 403 -11.17 5.47 6.77
C SER A 403 -11.07 4.17 7.57
N ALA A 404 -11.91 3.19 7.26
CA ALA A 404 -11.82 1.84 7.81
C ALA A 404 -12.22 0.80 6.75
N GLY A 405 -11.49 -0.31 6.70
CA GLY A 405 -11.77 -1.38 5.74
C GLY A 405 -10.63 -2.36 5.55
N ALA A 406 -10.97 -3.61 5.21
CA ALA A 406 -10.00 -4.68 4.99
C ALA A 406 -9.50 -4.77 3.53
N SER A 407 -9.81 -3.81 2.66
CA SER A 407 -9.36 -3.78 1.27
C SER A 407 -9.25 -2.35 0.75
N GLN A 408 -8.51 -2.12 -0.34
CA GLN A 408 -8.36 -0.78 -0.94
C GLN A 408 -9.73 -0.19 -1.31
N ARG A 409 -10.62 -0.97 -1.92
CA ARG A 409 -11.98 -0.51 -2.25
C ARG A 409 -12.76 -0.09 -1.01
N ALA A 410 -12.71 -0.88 0.07
CA ALA A 410 -13.40 -0.54 1.31
C ALA A 410 -12.84 0.76 1.92
N LEU A 411 -11.52 0.96 1.86
CA LEU A 411 -10.90 2.20 2.34
C LEU A 411 -11.33 3.43 1.53
N MET A 412 -11.44 3.32 0.21
CA MET A 412 -11.90 4.43 -0.62
C MET A 412 -13.39 4.73 -0.42
N ALA A 413 -14.22 3.68 -0.30
CA ALA A 413 -15.66 3.81 -0.08
C ALA A 413 -16.03 4.33 1.32
N ASN A 414 -15.20 4.09 2.34
CA ASN A 414 -15.44 4.55 3.70
C ASN A 414 -14.62 5.80 4.08
N MET A 415 -13.96 6.43 3.10
CA MET A 415 -13.14 7.60 3.37
C MET A 415 -13.98 8.80 3.82
N GLN A 416 -13.49 9.53 4.80
CA GLN A 416 -14.13 10.71 5.34
C GLN A 416 -13.09 11.75 5.77
N GLY A 417 -13.45 13.02 5.79
CA GLY A 417 -12.58 14.11 6.25
C GLY A 417 -12.56 15.31 5.31
N THR A 418 -11.41 15.99 5.23
CA THR A 418 -11.25 17.20 4.42
C THR A 418 -9.95 17.17 3.64
N ALA A 419 -9.97 17.73 2.43
CA ALA A 419 -8.79 17.96 1.62
C ALA A 419 -8.83 19.37 1.03
N PHE A 420 -7.76 20.14 1.20
CA PHE A 420 -7.52 21.38 0.49
C PHE A 420 -6.40 21.17 -0.51
N VAL A 421 -6.58 21.63 -1.74
CA VAL A 421 -5.56 21.56 -2.79
C VAL A 421 -5.44 22.92 -3.47
N ASN A 422 -4.20 23.30 -3.78
CA ASN A 422 -3.86 24.51 -4.50
C ASN A 422 -2.66 24.25 -5.42
N PHE A 423 -2.88 24.30 -6.72
CA PHE A 423 -1.85 24.18 -7.75
C PHE A 423 -1.47 25.60 -8.21
N GLN A 424 -0.17 25.89 -8.26
CA GLN A 424 0.35 27.18 -8.71
C GLN A 424 1.35 26.96 -9.85
N ASP A 425 1.50 27.96 -10.73
CA ASP A 425 2.50 27.99 -11.81
C ASP A 425 2.50 26.68 -12.64
N GLY A 426 1.38 26.40 -13.28
CA GLY A 426 1.09 25.09 -13.83
C GLY A 426 0.39 25.12 -15.18
N ALA A 427 -0.11 23.95 -15.59
CA ALA A 427 -0.93 23.81 -16.77
C ALA A 427 -1.87 22.60 -16.67
N ILE A 428 -3.03 22.71 -17.31
CA ILE A 428 -3.95 21.60 -17.53
C ILE A 428 -3.62 20.98 -18.89
N ARG A 429 -3.22 19.71 -18.88
CA ARG A 429 -2.80 18.96 -20.06
C ARG A 429 -4.00 18.28 -20.76
N GLY A 430 -3.91 18.25 -22.08
CA GLY A 430 -4.90 17.71 -23.00
C GLY A 430 -6.18 18.53 -23.15
N ILE A 431 -6.19 19.79 -22.67
CA ILE A 431 -7.31 20.73 -22.82
C ILE A 431 -6.71 22.10 -23.18
N ASN A 432 -7.12 22.71 -24.29
CA ASN A 432 -6.80 24.11 -24.60
C ASN A 432 -8.09 24.94 -24.57
N VAL A 433 -8.38 25.54 -23.41
CA VAL A 433 -9.61 26.31 -23.19
C VAL A 433 -9.72 27.51 -24.14
N ALA A 434 -8.60 28.16 -24.46
CA ALA A 434 -8.59 29.28 -25.41
C ALA A 434 -8.91 28.83 -26.85
N GLN A 435 -8.43 27.66 -27.27
CA GLN A 435 -8.81 27.06 -28.56
C GLN A 435 -10.27 26.62 -28.56
N MET A 436 -10.76 26.02 -27.47
CA MET A 436 -12.17 25.63 -27.32
C MET A 436 -13.10 26.83 -27.51
N ILE A 437 -12.84 27.94 -26.81
CA ILE A 437 -13.65 29.16 -26.93
C ILE A 437 -13.59 29.73 -28.35
N ARG A 438 -12.41 29.75 -29.00
CA ARG A 438 -12.28 30.18 -30.39
C ARG A 438 -13.08 29.29 -31.36
N SER A 439 -13.06 27.98 -31.17
CA SER A 439 -13.86 27.06 -31.99
C SER A 439 -15.38 27.25 -31.85
N LEU A 440 -15.86 27.69 -30.69
CA LEU A 440 -17.28 28.06 -30.52
C LEU A 440 -17.67 29.26 -31.37
N THR A 441 -16.74 30.20 -31.58
CA THR A 441 -17.00 31.38 -32.42
C THR A 441 -16.88 31.10 -33.93
N SER A 442 -16.26 29.97 -34.33
CA SER A 442 -16.00 29.64 -35.74
C SER A 442 -16.90 28.56 -36.35
N GLY A 443 -17.95 28.10 -35.65
CA GLY A 443 -19.16 27.59 -36.31
C GLY A 443 -19.31 26.09 -36.57
N THR A 444 -18.73 25.18 -35.78
CA THR A 444 -19.14 23.75 -35.84
C THR A 444 -19.51 23.21 -34.46
N LEU A 445 -20.79 22.88 -34.28
CA LEU A 445 -21.39 22.28 -33.06
C LEU A 445 -21.09 20.79 -32.90
N SER A 446 -20.27 20.21 -33.77
CA SER A 446 -19.92 18.79 -33.81
C SER A 446 -18.87 18.43 -32.75
N GLY A 447 -19.24 18.52 -31.48
CA GLY A 447 -18.53 17.89 -30.36
C GLY A 447 -17.13 18.44 -30.04
N TRP A 448 -16.90 18.77 -28.77
CA TRP A 448 -15.61 19.28 -28.27
C TRP A 448 -14.46 18.23 -28.30
N GLN A 449 -14.69 17.08 -28.94
CA GLN A 449 -13.78 15.94 -29.04
C GLN A 449 -13.26 15.68 -30.45
N ASP A 450 -13.77 16.36 -31.48
CA ASP A 450 -13.46 16.03 -32.89
C ASP A 450 -12.41 16.96 -33.53
N ASN A 451 -11.43 17.41 -32.74
CA ASN A 451 -10.24 18.04 -33.31
C ASN A 451 -9.12 17.00 -33.45
N GLN A 452 -9.15 16.28 -34.58
CA GLN A 452 -8.13 15.36 -35.08
C GLN A 452 -6.77 16.01 -35.42
N ASN A 453 -6.46 17.20 -34.88
CA ASN A 453 -5.10 17.74 -34.92
C ASN A 453 -4.26 17.12 -33.78
N ALA A 454 -4.06 15.81 -33.89
CA ALA A 454 -3.36 14.93 -32.94
C ALA A 454 -1.84 15.20 -32.80
N GLY A 455 -1.35 16.39 -33.16
CA GLY A 455 0.07 16.73 -33.20
C GLY A 455 0.51 17.93 -32.37
N GLN A 456 -0.41 18.72 -31.80
CA GLN A 456 -0.06 19.81 -30.88
C GLN A 456 -0.56 19.50 -29.48
N GLU A 457 0.35 19.51 -28.50
CA GLU A 457 0.05 19.36 -27.07
C GLU A 457 -1.00 20.39 -26.66
N GLN A 458 -2.25 19.93 -26.53
CA GLN A 458 -3.35 20.75 -26.04
C GLN A 458 -3.06 21.04 -24.56
N SER A 459 -2.83 22.30 -24.20
CA SER A 459 -2.55 22.69 -22.83
C SER A 459 -3.21 24.03 -22.51
N THR A 460 -3.63 24.21 -21.27
CA THR A 460 -4.14 25.49 -20.75
C THR A 460 -3.27 25.94 -19.60
N ASP A 461 -2.61 27.08 -19.77
CA ASP A 461 -1.76 27.66 -18.74
C ASP A 461 -2.58 28.09 -17.52
N LEU A 462 -2.02 27.82 -16.35
CA LEU A 462 -2.65 27.98 -15.05
C LEU A 462 -1.75 28.81 -14.14
N SER A 463 -2.24 29.95 -13.65
CA SER A 463 -1.58 30.64 -12.55
C SER A 463 -1.96 30.02 -11.20
N GLN A 464 -3.25 29.65 -11.03
CA GLN A 464 -3.74 29.00 -9.81
C GLN A 464 -4.95 28.09 -10.08
N LEU A 465 -4.98 26.89 -9.48
CA LEU A 465 -6.18 26.03 -9.37
C LEU A 465 -6.34 25.63 -7.91
N SER A 466 -7.44 26.01 -7.27
CA SER A 466 -7.70 25.69 -5.88
C SER A 466 -9.09 25.10 -5.67
N ALA A 467 -9.21 24.19 -4.70
CA ALA A 467 -10.49 23.64 -4.25
C ALA A 467 -10.38 23.10 -2.82
N SER A 468 -11.48 23.19 -2.08
CA SER A 468 -11.67 22.52 -0.79
C SER A 468 -12.72 21.42 -0.93
N PHE A 469 -12.40 20.23 -0.42
CA PHE A 469 -13.25 19.07 -0.46
C PHE A 469 -13.67 18.67 0.95
N ARG A 470 -14.98 18.44 1.13
CA ARG A 470 -15.52 17.65 2.24
C ARG A 470 -15.80 16.25 1.74
N ILE A 471 -15.29 15.26 2.46
CA ILE A 471 -15.39 13.85 2.07
C ILE A 471 -16.25 13.15 3.12
N ASP A 472 -17.31 12.49 2.67
CA ASP A 472 -18.16 11.63 3.50
C ASP A 472 -18.44 10.34 2.73
N LYS A 473 -18.15 9.18 3.36
CA LYS A 473 -18.35 7.84 2.79
C LYS A 473 -17.89 7.72 1.32
N GLY A 474 -16.65 8.15 1.07
CA GLY A 474 -16.04 8.08 -0.26
C GLY A 474 -16.56 9.11 -1.27
N GLN A 475 -17.52 9.97 -0.91
CA GLN A 475 -18.00 11.05 -1.75
C GLN A 475 -17.32 12.36 -1.34
N ALA A 476 -16.42 12.87 -2.19
CA ALA A 476 -15.82 14.19 -2.04
C ALA A 476 -16.69 15.25 -2.72
N VAL A 477 -17.01 16.34 -2.03
CA VAL A 477 -17.82 17.46 -2.53
C VAL A 477 -17.03 18.75 -2.38
N THR A 478 -17.02 19.57 -3.44
CA THR A 478 -16.45 20.93 -3.42
C THR A 478 -17.45 21.93 -3.98
N THR A 479 -17.43 23.13 -3.41
CA THR A 479 -18.28 24.27 -3.81
C THR A 479 -17.47 25.52 -4.14
N ASP A 480 -16.15 25.43 -4.06
CA ASP A 480 -15.20 26.54 -4.12
C ASP A 480 -14.07 26.27 -5.13
N LEU A 481 -14.35 25.47 -6.17
CA LEU A 481 -13.41 25.26 -7.26
C LEU A 481 -13.14 26.62 -7.92
N ASN A 482 -11.86 27.00 -7.98
CA ASN A 482 -11.43 28.26 -8.57
C ASN A 482 -10.18 28.04 -9.42
N LEU A 483 -10.25 28.45 -10.68
CA LEU A 483 -9.16 28.43 -11.64
C LEU A 483 -8.87 29.86 -12.08
N ILE A 484 -7.60 30.24 -12.02
CA ILE A 484 -7.09 31.50 -12.53
C ILE A 484 -6.01 31.17 -13.56
N GLY A 485 -6.19 31.67 -14.77
CA GLY A 485 -5.21 31.66 -15.84
C GLY A 485 -5.05 33.05 -16.45
N PRO A 486 -4.07 33.26 -17.34
CA PRO A 486 -3.77 34.58 -17.92
C PRO A 486 -4.95 35.19 -18.68
N LEU A 487 -5.73 34.35 -19.37
CA LEU A 487 -6.83 34.77 -20.25
C LEU A 487 -8.21 34.32 -19.77
N VAL A 488 -8.28 33.47 -18.73
CA VAL A 488 -9.51 32.83 -18.29
C VAL A 488 -9.56 32.72 -16.77
N ARG A 489 -10.75 32.91 -16.21
CA ARG A 489 -11.09 32.57 -14.82
C ARG A 489 -12.23 31.58 -14.84
N VAL A 490 -12.21 30.57 -13.99
CA VAL A 490 -13.27 29.57 -13.90
C VAL A 490 -13.65 29.36 -12.44
N THR A 491 -14.94 29.42 -12.14
CA THR A 491 -15.48 29.03 -10.83
C THR A 491 -16.37 27.82 -10.99
N GLY A 492 -16.48 26.96 -9.98
CA GLY A 492 -17.35 25.80 -10.08
C GLY A 492 -17.63 25.07 -8.78
N ALA A 493 -18.49 24.07 -8.90
CA ALA A 493 -18.82 23.14 -7.84
C ALA A 493 -18.94 21.73 -8.44
N GLY A 494 -18.76 20.72 -7.61
CA GLY A 494 -18.83 19.35 -8.10
C GLY A 494 -18.56 18.30 -7.04
N THR A 495 -18.52 17.07 -7.51
CA THR A 495 -18.35 15.88 -6.67
C THR A 495 -17.38 14.91 -7.33
N ILE A 496 -16.68 14.15 -6.50
CA ILE A 496 -15.82 13.04 -6.90
C ILE A 496 -16.22 11.84 -6.05
N ALA A 497 -16.62 10.74 -6.69
CA ALA A 497 -16.84 9.47 -6.04
C ALA A 497 -15.52 8.68 -6.05
N LEU A 498 -14.88 8.61 -4.87
CA LEU A 498 -13.54 8.04 -4.71
C LEU A 498 -13.53 6.53 -4.95
N ASP A 499 -14.63 5.83 -4.66
CA ASP A 499 -14.77 4.38 -4.81
C ASP A 499 -14.89 3.93 -6.28
N THR A 500 -15.56 4.73 -7.11
CA THR A 500 -15.83 4.45 -8.53
C THR A 500 -14.90 5.23 -9.47
N LYS A 501 -14.06 6.12 -8.93
CA LYS A 501 -13.16 6.99 -9.71
C LYS A 501 -13.90 7.92 -10.66
N MET A 502 -15.14 8.28 -10.31
CA MET A 502 -16.01 9.12 -11.13
C MET A 502 -16.00 10.56 -10.61
N MET A 503 -16.11 11.50 -11.53
CA MET A 503 -16.21 12.93 -11.22
C MET A 503 -17.37 13.57 -11.96
N GLY A 504 -17.94 14.61 -11.36
CA GLY A 504 -18.99 15.42 -11.91
C GLY A 504 -18.86 16.86 -11.44
N PHE A 505 -18.47 17.77 -12.33
CA PHE A 505 -18.29 19.19 -12.05
C PHE A 505 -19.14 20.03 -12.99
N ARG A 506 -19.65 21.14 -12.46
CA ARG A 506 -20.26 22.23 -13.20
C ARG A 506 -19.36 23.46 -13.01
N VAL A 507 -18.85 24.00 -14.11
CA VAL A 507 -17.89 25.09 -14.09
C VAL A 507 -18.34 26.24 -14.99
N GLU A 508 -18.00 27.46 -14.60
CA GLU A 508 -18.39 28.69 -15.29
C GLU A 508 -17.13 29.46 -15.71
N PRO A 509 -16.69 29.32 -16.98
CA PRO A 509 -15.55 30.06 -17.49
C PRO A 509 -15.92 31.53 -17.76
N LYS A 510 -14.99 32.44 -17.50
CA LYS A 510 -15.07 33.87 -17.80
C LYS A 510 -13.76 34.29 -18.46
N LEU A 511 -13.82 34.95 -19.62
CA LEU A 511 -12.61 35.46 -20.25
C LEU A 511 -12.20 36.78 -19.62
N VAL A 512 -10.89 36.97 -19.50
CA VAL A 512 -10.29 38.24 -19.10
C VAL A 512 -9.81 38.91 -20.37
N MET A 513 -10.45 40.00 -20.79
CA MET A 513 -9.92 40.83 -21.87
C MET A 513 -8.88 41.78 -21.28
N THR A 514 -7.61 41.58 -21.65
CA THR A 514 -6.54 42.52 -21.35
C THR A 514 -6.53 43.61 -22.41
N THR A 515 -7.19 44.73 -22.16
CA THR A 515 -6.97 45.94 -22.95
C THR A 515 -5.75 46.64 -22.36
N GLU A 516 -4.58 46.49 -22.98
CA GLU A 516 -3.42 47.34 -22.71
C GLU A 516 -3.77 48.77 -23.16
N GLY A 517 -4.23 49.61 -22.22
CA GLY A 517 -4.49 51.02 -22.49
C GLY A 517 -5.55 51.62 -21.58
N GLN A 518 -5.08 52.37 -20.56
CA GLN A 518 -5.85 53.32 -19.73
C GLN A 518 -6.84 52.74 -18.70
N GLY A 519 -6.30 52.38 -17.53
CA GLY A 519 -6.68 53.05 -16.28
C GLY A 519 -8.09 52.85 -15.69
N ARG A 520 -8.81 51.75 -15.98
CA ARG A 520 -10.00 51.36 -15.18
C ARG A 520 -9.89 49.93 -14.67
N ALA A 521 -10.50 49.68 -13.51
CA ALA A 521 -10.56 48.38 -12.86
C ALA A 521 -11.16 47.34 -13.82
N ASN A 522 -10.33 46.40 -14.27
CA ASN A 522 -10.68 45.37 -15.23
C ASN A 522 -11.55 44.29 -14.57
N GLU A 523 -12.86 44.51 -14.48
CA GLU A 523 -13.80 43.40 -14.25
C GLU A 523 -13.83 42.51 -15.50
N PRO A 524 -13.57 41.19 -15.37
CA PRO A 524 -13.61 40.28 -16.50
C PRO A 524 -15.02 40.21 -17.11
N VAL A 525 -15.13 40.45 -18.42
CA VAL A 525 -16.39 40.31 -19.17
C VAL A 525 -16.70 38.82 -19.33
N GLY A 526 -17.68 38.34 -18.56
CA GLY A 526 -17.99 36.92 -18.44
C GLY A 526 -18.77 36.35 -19.62
N PHE A 527 -18.08 35.92 -20.67
CA PHE A 527 -18.66 35.10 -21.74
C PHE A 527 -18.81 33.62 -21.30
N GLY A 528 -19.58 33.38 -20.23
CA GLY A 528 -19.62 32.09 -19.55
C GLY A 528 -20.83 31.24 -19.90
N ILE A 529 -20.68 30.37 -20.89
CA ILE A 529 -21.52 29.18 -21.06
C ILE A 529 -21.07 28.19 -19.97
N PRO A 530 -21.96 27.77 -19.04
CA PRO A 530 -21.59 26.76 -18.06
C PRO A 530 -21.18 25.46 -18.75
N VAL A 531 -20.14 24.82 -18.26
CA VAL A 531 -19.55 23.59 -18.80
C VAL A 531 -19.70 22.48 -17.77
N MET A 532 -20.13 21.31 -18.23
CA MET A 532 -20.17 20.09 -17.43
C MET A 532 -18.93 19.25 -17.71
N ILE A 533 -18.30 18.74 -16.65
CA ILE A 533 -17.18 17.81 -16.71
C ILE A 533 -17.63 16.53 -15.99
N GLN A 534 -17.82 15.44 -16.72
CA GLN A 534 -18.35 14.19 -16.16
C GLN A 534 -17.61 12.96 -16.69
N GLY A 535 -17.52 11.89 -15.89
CA GLY A 535 -16.93 10.61 -16.29
C GLY A 535 -15.87 10.13 -15.31
N SER A 536 -15.04 9.18 -15.74
CA SER A 536 -13.89 8.76 -14.94
C SER A 536 -12.86 9.87 -14.90
N TRP A 537 -12.17 10.06 -13.76
CA TRP A 537 -11.14 11.10 -13.67
C TRP A 537 -9.95 10.90 -14.62
N SER A 538 -9.74 9.69 -15.17
CA SER A 538 -8.72 9.42 -16.18
C SER A 538 -9.17 9.84 -17.59
N GLN A 539 -10.48 9.88 -17.84
CA GLN A 539 -11.09 10.21 -19.12
C GLN A 539 -12.39 11.02 -18.94
N PRO A 540 -12.29 12.26 -18.41
CA PRO A 540 -13.47 13.10 -18.26
C PRO A 540 -13.99 13.57 -19.62
N LYS A 541 -15.31 13.62 -19.77
CA LYS A 541 -16.01 14.23 -20.90
C LYS A 541 -16.39 15.66 -20.53
N ILE A 542 -16.17 16.58 -21.47
CA ILE A 542 -16.41 18.01 -21.29
C ILE A 542 -17.40 18.47 -22.34
N TYR A 543 -18.51 19.07 -21.92
CA TYR A 543 -19.55 19.55 -22.83
C TYR A 543 -20.30 20.76 -22.23
N PRO A 544 -20.89 21.63 -23.08
CA PRO A 544 -21.73 22.73 -22.62
C PRO A 544 -22.95 22.22 -21.84
N ASP A 545 -23.31 22.90 -20.76
CA ASP A 545 -24.57 22.66 -20.05
C ASP A 545 -25.75 23.25 -20.84
N MET A 546 -26.21 22.50 -21.85
CA MET A 546 -27.39 22.92 -22.62
C MET A 546 -28.66 22.87 -21.78
N ALA A 547 -28.78 21.92 -20.83
CA ALA A 547 -29.97 21.77 -19.99
C ALA A 547 -30.20 23.03 -19.13
N GLY A 548 -29.17 23.53 -18.45
CA GLY A 548 -29.29 24.77 -17.67
C GLY A 548 -29.54 26.04 -18.50
N MET A 549 -29.19 26.03 -19.80
CA MET A 549 -29.54 27.13 -20.72
C MET A 549 -31.00 27.06 -21.18
N LEU A 550 -31.56 25.86 -21.33
CA LEU A 550 -32.95 25.63 -21.71
C LEU A 550 -33.91 25.82 -20.52
N ASP A 551 -33.48 25.51 -19.30
CA ASP A 551 -34.28 25.68 -18.08
C ASP A 551 -34.46 27.17 -17.69
N ASN A 552 -33.58 28.06 -18.17
CA ASN A 552 -33.65 29.49 -17.87
C ASN A 552 -33.36 30.35 -19.14
N PRO A 553 -34.26 30.32 -20.14
CA PRO A 553 -34.06 30.94 -21.44
C PRO A 553 -33.93 32.47 -21.34
N ASP A 554 -34.58 33.09 -20.35
CA ASP A 554 -34.50 34.53 -20.09
C ASP A 554 -33.10 34.96 -19.64
N ALA A 555 -32.44 34.16 -18.79
CA ALA A 555 -31.07 34.42 -18.34
C ALA A 555 -30.05 34.23 -19.49
N ALA A 556 -30.29 33.25 -20.36
CA ALA A 556 -29.49 33.04 -21.56
C ALA A 556 -29.66 34.20 -22.56
N TYR A 557 -30.90 34.67 -22.77
CA TYR A 557 -31.22 35.83 -23.61
C TYR A 557 -30.65 37.13 -23.04
N ALA A 558 -30.70 37.31 -21.72
CA ALA A 558 -30.09 38.46 -21.04
C ALA A 558 -28.57 38.50 -21.27
N LYS A 559 -27.88 37.34 -21.15
CA LYS A 559 -26.46 37.21 -21.47
C LYS A 559 -26.16 37.48 -22.96
N LEU A 560 -27.01 37.02 -23.87
CA LEU A 560 -26.88 37.32 -25.31
C LEU A 560 -27.11 38.80 -25.63
N ARG A 561 -28.05 39.45 -24.93
CA ARG A 561 -28.30 40.90 -25.07
C ARG A 561 -27.15 41.72 -24.49
N GLU A 562 -26.53 41.26 -23.41
CA GLU A 562 -25.31 41.83 -22.83
C GLU A 562 -24.09 41.66 -23.76
N MET A 563 -23.97 40.49 -24.39
CA MET A 563 -23.00 40.22 -25.47
C MET A 563 -23.17 41.19 -26.65
N GLY A 564 -24.42 41.48 -27.01
CA GLY A 564 -24.73 42.48 -28.03
C GLY A 564 -24.30 43.90 -27.62
N LYS A 565 -24.49 44.30 -26.37
CA LYS A 565 -24.12 45.65 -25.91
C LYS A 565 -22.61 45.90 -25.89
N GLY A 566 -21.80 44.89 -25.54
CA GLY A 566 -20.33 45.02 -25.50
C GLY A 566 -19.68 45.10 -26.88
N LEU A 567 -20.28 44.46 -27.90
CA LEU A 567 -19.78 44.44 -29.27
C LEU A 567 -20.39 45.54 -30.16
N PHE A 568 -21.64 45.95 -29.88
CA PHE A 568 -22.40 46.88 -30.71
C PHE A 568 -22.63 48.25 -30.08
N GLY A 569 -22.24 48.45 -28.81
CA GLY A 569 -22.55 49.66 -28.05
C GLY A 569 -24.04 49.77 -27.68
N PRO A 570 -24.42 50.70 -26.79
CA PRO A 570 -25.81 50.83 -26.33
C PRO A 570 -26.82 51.13 -27.45
N ASP A 571 -26.37 51.65 -28.60
CA ASP A 571 -27.22 52.06 -29.74
C ASP A 571 -26.80 51.46 -31.11
N GLY A 572 -25.98 50.41 -31.15
CA GLY A 572 -25.54 49.80 -32.43
C GLY A 572 -24.42 50.55 -33.17
N ALA A 573 -23.90 51.64 -32.59
CA ALA A 573 -22.89 52.52 -33.18
C ALA A 573 -21.50 51.86 -33.38
N GLY A 574 -21.23 50.71 -32.75
CA GLY A 574 -19.93 50.02 -32.85
C GLY A 574 -19.57 49.54 -34.28
N LEU A 575 -20.58 49.15 -35.07
CA LEU A 575 -20.37 48.67 -36.44
C LEU A 575 -19.99 49.80 -37.41
N GLY A 576 -20.51 51.02 -37.21
CA GLY A 576 -20.19 52.17 -38.05
C GLY A 576 -18.72 52.59 -37.96
N ASN A 577 -18.11 52.48 -36.76
CA ASN A 577 -16.70 52.79 -36.56
C ASN A 577 -15.76 51.71 -37.11
N ILE A 578 -16.17 50.44 -37.09
CA ILE A 578 -15.41 49.32 -37.67
C ILE A 578 -15.49 49.35 -39.20
N LEU A 579 -16.65 49.67 -39.76
CA LEU A 579 -16.81 49.79 -41.22
C LEU A 579 -16.13 51.06 -41.78
N GLY A 580 -16.08 52.13 -40.98
CA GLY A 580 -15.34 53.35 -41.29
C GLY A 580 -13.82 53.17 -41.23
N SER A 581 -13.29 52.32 -40.34
CA SER A 581 -11.85 52.03 -40.26
C SER A 581 -11.36 51.05 -41.33
N LEU A 582 -12.26 50.29 -41.96
CA LEU A 582 -12.01 49.38 -43.09
C LEU A 582 -12.18 50.04 -44.47
N GLY A 583 -12.43 51.35 -44.54
CA GLY A 583 -12.35 52.12 -45.79
C GLY A 583 -13.44 51.83 -46.83
N LEU A 584 -14.56 51.20 -46.45
CA LEU A 584 -15.65 50.83 -47.35
C LEU A 584 -16.80 51.86 -47.39
N GLY A 585 -16.49 53.14 -47.17
CA GLY A 585 -17.43 54.26 -47.32
C GLY A 585 -17.15 55.05 -48.60
N GLY A 586 -17.91 54.79 -49.66
CA GLY A 586 -17.74 55.42 -50.97
C GLY A 586 -17.93 56.94 -50.94
N THR A 587 -16.93 57.66 -51.45
CA THR A 587 -16.96 59.08 -51.72
C THR A 587 -17.75 59.36 -53.00
N THR A 588 -18.81 60.15 -52.90
CA THR A 588 -19.46 60.78 -54.05
C THR A 588 -18.75 62.09 -54.40
N ALA A 589 -18.25 62.21 -55.62
CA ALA A 589 -17.95 63.49 -56.26
C ALA A 589 -18.44 63.48 -57.74
N PRO A 590 -18.82 64.64 -58.31
CA PRO A 590 -19.72 64.69 -59.45
C PRO A 590 -19.03 65.07 -60.78
N GLY A 591 -19.63 64.62 -61.89
CA GLY A 591 -19.54 65.30 -63.20
C GLY A 591 -18.95 64.49 -64.35
N GLY A 592 -19.63 64.54 -65.51
CA GLY A 592 -19.01 64.35 -66.82
C GLY A 592 -19.72 63.41 -67.79
N ASN A 593 -20.47 64.00 -68.73
CA ASN A 593 -21.10 63.37 -69.91
C ASN A 593 -20.14 62.50 -70.74
N ALA A 594 -20.64 61.39 -71.31
CA ALA A 594 -20.85 61.23 -72.76
C ALA A 594 -21.23 59.78 -73.17
N ALA A 595 -22.39 59.70 -73.84
CA ALA A 595 -22.73 58.89 -75.02
C ALA A 595 -22.35 57.39 -75.13
N GLY A 596 -23.40 56.57 -75.31
CA GLY A 596 -23.49 55.74 -76.53
C GLY A 596 -23.73 54.25 -76.33
N ASN A 597 -24.97 53.83 -76.66
CA ASN A 597 -25.39 52.54 -77.28
C ASN A 597 -25.05 51.22 -76.55
N ALA A 598 -25.90 50.20 -76.46
CA ALA A 598 -27.23 49.91 -77.01
C ALA A 598 -27.87 48.78 -76.16
N ASN A 599 -29.19 48.84 -76.03
CA ASN A 599 -30.09 47.71 -75.71
C ASN A 599 -30.30 46.89 -77.03
N PRO A 600 -30.93 45.69 -77.11
CA PRO A 600 -31.92 45.19 -76.14
C PRO A 600 -32.11 43.67 -75.97
N GLN A 601 -33.13 43.35 -75.14
CA GLN A 601 -34.03 42.16 -75.18
C GLN A 601 -33.54 40.86 -74.49
N ALA A 602 -34.33 40.14 -73.69
CA ALA A 602 -35.76 40.24 -73.35
C ALA A 602 -36.10 39.40 -72.10
N GLN A 603 -36.91 39.99 -71.21
CA GLN A 603 -38.13 39.49 -70.51
C GLN A 603 -38.32 38.00 -70.15
N GLN A 604 -38.36 37.74 -68.81
CA GLN A 604 -39.47 37.19 -67.97
C GLN A 604 -40.70 36.52 -68.63
N PRO A 605 -41.46 35.60 -67.96
CA PRO A 605 -41.82 35.66 -66.52
C PRO A 605 -42.09 34.33 -65.73
N GLY A 606 -42.11 34.44 -64.39
CA GLY A 606 -42.95 33.69 -63.42
C GLY A 606 -42.65 32.19 -63.21
N GLN A 607 -42.84 31.54 -62.05
CA GLN A 607 -43.59 31.86 -60.83
C GLN A 607 -43.19 30.84 -59.73
N ASN A 608 -43.30 31.24 -58.46
CA ASN A 608 -43.04 30.46 -57.24
C ASN A 608 -43.44 28.97 -57.29
N ASN A 609 -42.58 28.11 -56.72
CA ASN A 609 -43.08 27.11 -55.77
C ASN A 609 -42.07 26.82 -54.66
N LEU A 610 -42.60 26.81 -53.44
CA LEU A 610 -41.95 26.52 -52.17
C LEU A 610 -41.68 25.01 -52.02
N LEU A 611 -40.68 24.70 -51.18
CA LEU A 611 -40.40 23.39 -50.57
C LEU A 611 -40.07 22.23 -51.53
N GLY A 612 -38.77 21.93 -51.65
CA GLY A 612 -38.32 20.69 -52.27
C GLY A 612 -36.84 20.72 -52.65
N GLY A 613 -35.96 20.76 -51.66
CA GLY A 613 -34.50 20.66 -51.86
C GLY A 613 -33.96 19.27 -51.55
N PRO A 614 -32.74 18.94 -52.01
CA PRO A 614 -32.14 17.59 -52.19
C PRO A 614 -31.98 16.72 -50.93
N LEU A 615 -32.45 17.19 -49.78
CA LEU A 615 -32.56 16.42 -48.54
C LEU A 615 -33.72 15.42 -48.57
N GLY A 616 -34.76 15.67 -49.37
CA GLY A 616 -35.88 14.72 -49.54
C GLY A 616 -35.52 13.46 -50.33
N GLU A 617 -34.64 13.58 -51.33
CA GLU A 617 -34.19 12.44 -52.14
C GLU A 617 -33.16 11.55 -51.41
N ALA A 618 -32.38 12.13 -50.49
CA ALA A 618 -31.38 11.37 -49.73
C ALA A 618 -32.00 10.47 -48.64
N ILE A 619 -33.13 10.89 -48.04
CA ILE A 619 -33.81 10.13 -46.99
C ILE A 619 -34.67 8.99 -47.58
N GLY A 620 -35.19 9.17 -48.80
CA GLY A 620 -35.93 8.12 -49.51
C GLY A 620 -35.08 6.90 -49.87
N ASN A 621 -33.79 7.10 -50.21
CA ASN A 621 -32.90 6.01 -50.63
C ASN A 621 -32.32 5.19 -49.48
N LEU A 622 -32.30 5.71 -48.24
CA LEU A 622 -31.73 4.98 -47.09
C LEU A 622 -32.73 4.04 -46.42
N ILE A 623 -34.03 4.39 -46.44
CA ILE A 623 -35.09 3.57 -45.81
C ILE A 623 -35.40 2.32 -46.66
N GLN A 624 -35.10 2.35 -47.96
CA GLN A 624 -35.35 1.22 -48.86
C GLN A 624 -34.22 0.18 -48.90
N GLN A 625 -33.05 0.47 -48.31
CA GLN A 625 -31.88 -0.41 -48.33
C GLN A 625 -31.69 -1.25 -47.06
N GLY A 626 -32.53 -1.04 -46.03
CA GLY A 626 -32.40 -1.70 -44.72
C GLY A 626 -33.35 -2.89 -44.45
N LEU A 627 -34.27 -3.23 -45.36
CA LEU A 627 -35.33 -4.21 -45.07
C LEU A 627 -35.47 -5.35 -46.09
N SER A 628 -34.47 -5.62 -46.92
CA SER A 628 -34.52 -6.75 -47.86
C SER A 628 -33.17 -7.48 -48.04
N SER A 629 -32.79 -8.29 -47.06
CA SER A 629 -31.95 -9.48 -47.31
C SER A 629 -31.97 -10.41 -46.09
N GLY A 630 -32.99 -11.27 -46.08
CA GLY A 630 -33.05 -12.41 -45.19
C GLY A 630 -32.12 -13.54 -45.62
N ALA A 631 -31.79 -14.36 -44.61
CA ALA A 631 -31.71 -15.83 -44.64
C ALA A 631 -30.91 -16.58 -45.74
N ALA A 632 -30.01 -17.44 -45.22
CA ALA A 632 -29.65 -18.79 -45.65
C ALA A 632 -28.66 -18.99 -46.82
N SER A 633 -27.47 -19.54 -46.51
CA SER A 633 -27.15 -20.98 -46.67
C SER A 633 -25.63 -21.21 -46.80
N SER A 634 -25.07 -22.15 -46.04
CA SER A 634 -23.97 -23.01 -46.51
C SER A 634 -23.84 -24.27 -45.64
N THR A 635 -23.60 -25.37 -46.33
CA THR A 635 -23.67 -26.78 -45.93
C THR A 635 -22.29 -27.42 -45.83
N GLY A 636 -22.16 -28.41 -44.93
CA GLY A 636 -21.21 -29.54 -44.97
C GLY A 636 -19.95 -29.38 -44.09
N ALA A 637 -19.43 -30.38 -43.37
CA ALA A 637 -19.77 -31.78 -43.11
C ALA A 637 -18.95 -32.29 -41.89
N ALA A 638 -19.43 -33.35 -41.22
CA ALA A 638 -18.83 -34.04 -40.05
C ALA A 638 -17.73 -35.06 -40.46
N PRO A 639 -17.03 -35.81 -39.55
CA PRO A 639 -17.55 -36.68 -38.45
C PRO A 639 -16.74 -36.53 -37.12
N GLY A 640 -17.03 -37.10 -35.96
CA GLY A 640 -18.00 -38.08 -35.46
C GLY A 640 -17.62 -38.48 -34.01
N SER A 641 -18.53 -39.21 -33.34
CA SER A 641 -18.52 -39.72 -31.95
C SER A 641 -19.03 -38.70 -30.89
N GLY A 642 -20.10 -38.92 -30.13
CA GLY A 642 -20.93 -40.09 -29.88
C GLY A 642 -20.91 -40.43 -28.39
N ARG A 643 -21.81 -39.82 -27.60
CA ARG A 643 -22.38 -40.40 -26.36
C ARG A 643 -23.49 -39.52 -25.78
N SER A 644 -24.69 -40.08 -25.82
CA SER A 644 -25.93 -39.64 -25.19
C SER A 644 -25.88 -39.88 -23.67
N ARG A 645 -26.24 -38.87 -22.87
CA ARG A 645 -26.83 -39.04 -21.53
C ARG A 645 -27.85 -37.93 -21.26
N SER A 646 -28.97 -38.38 -20.71
CA SER A 646 -30.24 -37.72 -20.40
C SER A 646 -30.16 -36.57 -19.39
N LEU A 647 -31.10 -35.64 -19.51
CA LEU A 647 -31.44 -34.60 -18.53
C LEU A 647 -31.90 -35.21 -17.18
N PRO A 648 -31.68 -34.49 -16.08
CA PRO A 648 -32.60 -34.48 -14.94
C PRO A 648 -33.29 -33.12 -14.74
N ALA A 649 -34.43 -33.20 -14.08
CA ALA A 649 -35.48 -32.22 -13.91
C ALA A 649 -35.11 -30.98 -13.05
N THR A 650 -35.90 -29.94 -13.27
CA THR A 650 -36.07 -28.72 -12.46
C THR A 650 -36.40 -29.04 -10.98
N PRO A 651 -35.79 -28.36 -9.99
CA PRO A 651 -36.22 -28.46 -8.61
C PRO A 651 -37.45 -27.59 -8.35
N SER A 652 -38.46 -28.22 -7.75
CA SER A 652 -39.70 -27.68 -7.22
C SER A 652 -39.48 -26.74 -6.02
N THR A 653 -40.32 -25.71 -5.97
CA THR A 653 -40.55 -24.77 -4.86
C THR A 653 -40.96 -25.48 -3.56
N PRO A 654 -40.43 -25.09 -2.38
CA PRO A 654 -40.95 -25.55 -1.10
C PRO A 654 -42.09 -24.66 -0.59
N THR A 655 -43.13 -25.30 -0.07
CA THR A 655 -44.24 -24.75 0.72
C THR A 655 -43.77 -24.08 2.02
N PRO A 656 -44.52 -23.10 2.57
CA PRO A 656 -44.16 -22.42 3.83
C PRO A 656 -44.42 -23.34 5.03
N GLN A 657 -43.38 -23.58 5.84
CA GLN A 657 -43.51 -24.24 7.15
C GLN A 657 -43.92 -23.23 8.23
N ALA A 658 -44.81 -23.70 9.11
CA ALA A 658 -45.41 -22.98 10.22
C ALA A 658 -44.39 -22.57 11.30
N SER A 659 -44.63 -21.40 11.89
CA SER A 659 -43.90 -20.81 13.01
C SER A 659 -43.89 -21.70 14.27
N PRO A 660 -42.76 -21.86 14.96
CA PRO A 660 -42.73 -22.36 16.32
C PRO A 660 -43.14 -21.26 17.33
N ALA A 661 -43.91 -21.68 18.34
CA ALA A 661 -44.45 -20.84 19.41
C ALA A 661 -43.39 -20.23 20.34
N ALA A 662 -43.77 -19.13 20.99
CA ALA A 662 -42.99 -18.41 22.00
C ALA A 662 -42.79 -19.21 23.30
N PRO A 663 -41.60 -19.18 23.93
CA PRO A 663 -41.43 -19.66 25.30
C PRO A 663 -41.97 -18.66 26.32
N ALA A 664 -42.57 -19.21 27.38
CA ALA A 664 -43.23 -18.51 28.48
C ALA A 664 -42.27 -17.64 29.33
N LEU A 665 -42.85 -16.54 29.83
CA LEU A 665 -42.35 -15.71 30.93
C LEU A 665 -42.56 -16.44 32.26
N ASP A 666 -41.54 -16.47 33.13
CA ASP A 666 -41.65 -16.30 34.60
C ASP A 666 -40.26 -16.30 35.24
N ASP A 667 -39.84 -15.12 35.76
CA ASP A 667 -39.30 -14.85 37.12
C ASP A 667 -38.53 -13.50 37.21
N PRO A 668 -38.52 -12.82 38.39
CA PRO A 668 -38.42 -11.35 38.51
C PRO A 668 -36.98 -10.80 38.57
N PRO A 669 -36.79 -9.47 38.41
CA PRO A 669 -35.46 -8.87 38.37
C PRO A 669 -34.81 -8.79 39.75
N VAL A 670 -33.61 -9.36 39.87
CA VAL A 670 -32.70 -9.12 40.99
C VAL A 670 -32.11 -7.72 40.84
N ALA A 671 -32.41 -6.85 41.81
CA ALA A 671 -31.80 -5.54 41.95
C ALA A 671 -30.29 -5.68 42.22
N GLN A 672 -29.45 -5.38 41.23
CA GLN A 672 -28.02 -5.14 41.43
C GLN A 672 -27.80 -3.65 41.74
N GLN A 673 -28.03 -3.36 43.02
CA GLN A 673 -27.23 -2.49 43.89
C GLN A 673 -26.10 -1.72 43.19
N ASP A 674 -26.41 -0.49 42.78
CA ASP A 674 -25.44 0.53 42.40
C ASP A 674 -24.36 0.66 43.49
N SER A 675 -23.12 0.43 43.11
CA SER A 675 -21.95 0.57 43.97
C SER A 675 -21.72 2.03 44.36
N GLN A 676 -22.34 2.45 45.46
CA GLN A 676 -22.10 3.74 46.12
C GLN A 676 -20.63 4.07 46.45
N PRO A 677 -19.67 3.14 46.68
CA PRO A 677 -18.30 3.55 46.96
C PRO A 677 -17.55 4.18 45.76
N MET A 678 -18.02 4.00 44.51
CA MET A 678 -17.34 4.58 43.33
C MET A 678 -17.69 6.06 43.11
N ASN A 679 -18.90 6.48 43.48
CA ASN A 679 -19.36 7.87 43.31
C ASN A 679 -18.80 8.83 44.38
N ASP A 680 -18.47 8.33 45.57
CA ASP A 680 -17.81 9.13 46.61
C ASP A 680 -16.33 9.38 46.31
N VAL A 681 -15.65 8.44 45.64
CA VAL A 681 -14.27 8.63 45.16
C VAL A 681 -14.20 9.68 44.04
N LEU A 682 -15.20 9.70 43.15
CA LEU A 682 -15.28 10.71 42.08
C LEU A 682 -15.63 12.12 42.59
N ARG A 683 -16.35 12.25 43.71
CA ARG A 683 -16.63 13.55 44.34
C ARG A 683 -15.44 14.14 45.10
N GLN A 684 -14.51 13.33 45.62
CA GLN A 684 -13.29 13.82 46.27
C GLN A 684 -12.19 14.22 45.29
N LEU A 685 -12.19 13.71 44.06
CA LEU A 685 -11.17 14.02 43.04
C LEU A 685 -11.43 15.33 42.27
N PHE A 686 -12.65 15.85 42.29
CA PHE A 686 -13.02 17.07 41.54
C PHE A 686 -13.28 18.31 42.42
N ASN A 687 -12.92 18.26 43.70
CA ASN A 687 -13.02 19.41 44.60
C ASN A 687 -11.69 19.66 45.33
N ARG A 688 -10.63 19.95 44.56
CA ARG A 688 -9.46 20.73 44.98
C ARG A 688 -8.85 21.47 43.79
#